data_AF-A0A662ST13-F1
#
_entry.id   AF-A0A662ST13-F1
#
_cell.length_a   1.000
_cell.length_b   1.000
_cell.length_c   1.000
_cell.angle_alpha   90.00
_cell.angle_beta   90.00
_cell.angle_gamma   90.00
#
_symmetry.space_group_name_H-M   'P 1'
#
loop_
_entity.id
_entity.type
_entity.pdbx_description
1 polymer ?
#
loop_
_entity_poly.entity_id
_entity_poly.type
_entity_poly.pdbx_seq_one_letter_code
_entity_poly.pdbx_strand_id
1 'polypeptide(L)'
;MRQLPLWALACILGSILLVQQAPTAYMALPRLGVLWYYDVDLRELLSLSVELAVVDPDAGPGGSWLKHEVQAVAERGIEVYAYLNAGYAEDWRWYWREEWYADPPWWIGPPVEEWPGEYRVKYWSSEWKSILLSYIGSIASQGFQGVLLDNIDAYEYWLSQGYSSAASEMRQLVAALSAEARSLGLKVMVNIGGGLGLLPQLTGYIDVAMREDVWYCLDEPCESPQPVLEKLAEAREAGVDVMVVDYVWSWSKVMDFLEKCRSMGFIAYAAPSLELNTVPRYIPSHYTVSMAGELLAWSYRGLSEAELQEDYDIYIKLEGATIHIEEPGDQRLVAACYSQPRGRYMVAWCSGSELKAAELAGSELTQIASLHVADVASLSAAPLGSGYAIAYVDSGVAYLAAIPQGVVLELGEASSIKLTQAPGGVLAAWWSHGAVKAAMVAEGSILWVKDATQSDPERYAPVYAGKPLVIASANSSLLLADLELGQVAQVQAPTLSYQATAVELYEHIAYTASIGVALIDLSSLEPYTEALDTTPLALSSHRGRLLAAMPAEGPELQPTSIADSPLISATAELLNQSMQPTQQVKEGEEAYMKLKLKAGTPGASIAVYVSALSNLNPTLCYIAEASLQPLAESTLLVKLKLPAGTHIIQAIAASRSPPQVIAAQVQLEVTPQGS
;
A
#
# COMPACT_ATOMS: atom_id res chain seq x y z
N MET A 1 63.24 -31.40 -2.80
CA MET A 1 63.69 -30.29 -3.67
C MET A 1 63.89 -30.79 -5.10
N ARG A 2 62.95 -30.51 -5.99
CA ARG A 2 63.20 -29.96 -7.34
C ARG A 2 61.91 -29.28 -7.75
N GLN A 3 62.04 -27.98 -7.94
CA GLN A 3 61.01 -26.97 -8.06
C GLN A 3 60.20 -27.22 -9.34
N LEU A 4 58.87 -27.25 -9.20
CA LEU A 4 57.99 -27.05 -10.34
C LEU A 4 58.03 -25.55 -10.73
N PRO A 5 58.00 -25.24 -12.04
CA PRO A 5 58.34 -23.93 -12.56
C PRO A 5 57.23 -22.89 -12.37
N LEU A 6 57.65 -21.64 -12.19
CA LEU A 6 56.87 -20.42 -11.88
C LEU A 6 55.74 -20.05 -12.87
N TRP A 7 55.60 -20.75 -14.00
CA TRP A 7 54.46 -20.54 -14.92
C TRP A 7 53.22 -21.38 -14.56
N ALA A 8 53.37 -22.43 -13.74
CA ALA A 8 52.23 -23.24 -13.28
C ALA A 8 51.46 -22.61 -12.10
N LEU A 9 52.06 -21.64 -11.38
CA LEU A 9 51.34 -20.83 -10.38
C LEU A 9 50.53 -19.68 -11.01
N ALA A 10 50.84 -19.26 -12.24
CA ALA A 10 50.14 -18.17 -12.92
C ALA A 10 48.74 -18.58 -13.43
N CYS A 11 48.50 -19.86 -13.70
CA CYS A 11 47.19 -20.35 -14.15
C CYS A 11 46.25 -20.77 -13.00
N ILE A 12 46.73 -20.80 -11.75
CA ILE A 12 45.90 -21.08 -10.56
C ILE A 12 45.64 -19.80 -9.75
N LEU A 13 46.51 -18.78 -9.86
CA LEU A 13 46.24 -17.44 -9.33
C LEU A 13 45.48 -16.52 -10.31
N GLY A 14 45.46 -16.85 -11.61
CA GLY A 14 44.66 -16.15 -12.63
C GLY A 14 43.16 -16.50 -12.64
N SER A 15 42.74 -17.54 -11.92
CA SER A 15 41.34 -17.99 -11.83
C SER A 15 40.72 -17.74 -10.45
N ILE A 16 41.46 -17.10 -9.54
CA ILE A 16 41.03 -16.75 -8.17
C ILE A 16 40.93 -15.21 -8.00
N LEU A 17 41.22 -14.44 -9.05
CA LEU A 17 41.13 -12.96 -9.07
C LEU A 17 40.16 -12.43 -10.15
N LEU A 18 39.19 -13.25 -10.54
CA LEU A 18 37.97 -12.84 -11.24
C LEU A 18 36.74 -13.41 -10.52
N VAL A 19 36.75 -13.40 -9.19
CA VAL A 19 35.52 -13.01 -8.50
C VAL A 19 35.45 -11.52 -8.79
N GLN A 20 34.71 -11.16 -9.84
CA GLN A 20 34.25 -9.79 -9.99
C GLN A 20 33.77 -9.37 -8.61
N GLN A 21 34.43 -8.38 -8.03
CA GLN A 21 33.73 -7.48 -7.14
C GLN A 21 32.47 -7.10 -7.93
N ALA A 22 31.32 -7.61 -7.52
CA ALA A 22 30.05 -7.11 -8.00
C ALA A 22 30.13 -5.59 -7.82
N PRO A 23 30.15 -4.78 -8.90
CA PRO A 23 30.10 -3.36 -8.74
C PRO A 23 28.63 -3.03 -8.55
N THR A 24 28.06 -3.30 -7.39
CA THR A 24 26.73 -2.79 -7.07
C THR A 24 26.60 -2.36 -5.63
N ALA A 25 27.09 -1.16 -5.38
CA ALA A 25 26.28 -0.24 -4.60
C ALA A 25 25.00 -0.01 -5.43
N TYR A 26 23.95 -0.83 -5.21
CA TYR A 26 22.60 -0.41 -5.54
C TYR A 26 22.43 0.96 -4.91
N MET A 27 22.19 2.01 -5.72
CA MET A 27 21.81 3.28 -5.13
C MET A 27 20.52 3.02 -4.37
N ALA A 28 20.56 3.18 -3.04
CA ALA A 28 19.34 3.22 -2.26
C ALA A 28 18.47 4.33 -2.89
N LEU A 29 17.20 4.05 -3.18
CA LEU A 29 16.30 5.08 -3.69
C LEU A 29 16.14 6.21 -2.65
N PRO A 30 15.89 7.46 -3.07
CA PRO A 30 15.39 8.49 -2.15
C PRO A 30 14.02 8.10 -1.60
N ARG A 31 13.48 8.93 -0.70
CA ARG A 31 12.04 8.91 -0.41
C ARG A 31 11.30 9.20 -1.73
N LEU A 32 10.25 8.46 -2.02
CA LEU A 32 9.52 8.58 -3.28
C LEU A 32 8.09 9.06 -3.04
N GLY A 33 7.65 9.97 -3.90
CA GLY A 33 6.25 10.35 -4.02
C GLY A 33 5.78 10.20 -5.47
N VAL A 34 4.49 10.33 -5.70
CA VAL A 34 3.89 10.36 -7.04
C VAL A 34 2.81 11.43 -7.12
N LEU A 35 2.75 12.17 -8.22
CA LEU A 35 1.59 12.99 -8.61
C LEU A 35 0.87 12.26 -9.73
N TRP A 36 -0.42 12.00 -9.57
CA TRP A 36 -1.24 11.31 -10.57
C TRP A 36 -2.67 11.86 -10.55
N TYR A 37 -2.98 12.80 -11.44
CA TYR A 37 -4.23 13.57 -11.40
C TYR A 37 -5.36 12.97 -12.23
N TYR A 38 -5.05 12.26 -13.33
CA TYR A 38 -6.06 11.75 -14.25
C TYR A 38 -5.81 10.28 -14.59
N ASP A 39 -6.91 9.57 -14.91
CA ASP A 39 -6.90 8.15 -15.27
C ASP A 39 -6.19 7.26 -14.24
N VAL A 40 -6.41 7.54 -12.95
CA VAL A 40 -5.77 6.78 -11.86
C VAL A 40 -6.29 5.35 -11.84
N ASP A 41 -5.40 4.39 -12.09
CA ASP A 41 -5.66 2.98 -11.84
C ASP A 41 -5.38 2.63 -10.37
N LEU A 42 -6.44 2.26 -9.65
CA LEU A 42 -6.33 1.93 -8.22
C LEU A 42 -5.42 0.73 -7.96
N ARG A 43 -5.42 -0.29 -8.84
CA ARG A 43 -4.57 -1.48 -8.63
C ARG A 43 -3.11 -1.13 -8.82
N GLU A 44 -2.80 -0.30 -9.81
CA GLU A 44 -1.45 0.20 -10.03
C GLU A 44 -0.99 1.08 -8.86
N LEU A 45 -1.84 1.98 -8.36
CA LEU A 45 -1.49 2.80 -7.19
C LEU A 45 -1.21 1.94 -5.95
N LEU A 46 -2.00 0.88 -5.71
CA LEU A 46 -1.82 -0.05 -4.59
C LEU A 46 -0.54 -0.89 -4.68
N SER A 47 0.02 -1.03 -5.88
CA SER A 47 1.24 -1.80 -6.12
C SER A 47 2.53 -1.00 -5.98
N LEU A 48 2.45 0.33 -5.93
CA LEU A 48 3.63 1.20 -5.86
C LEU A 48 4.33 1.15 -4.50
N SER A 49 5.66 1.26 -4.55
CA SER A 49 6.53 1.48 -3.39
C SER A 49 6.84 2.97 -3.23
N VAL A 50 5.86 3.75 -2.77
CA VAL A 50 6.00 5.19 -2.50
C VAL A 50 5.56 5.52 -1.06
N GLU A 51 6.02 6.63 -0.51
CA GLU A 51 5.58 7.12 0.80
C GLU A 51 4.30 7.95 0.69
N LEU A 52 4.11 8.59 -0.46
CA LEU A 52 3.13 9.66 -0.68
C LEU A 52 2.57 9.56 -2.09
N ALA A 53 1.27 9.77 -2.24
CA ALA A 53 0.61 10.00 -3.52
C ALA A 53 -0.23 11.28 -3.46
N VAL A 54 -0.12 12.13 -4.47
CA VAL A 54 -0.99 13.29 -4.68
C VAL A 54 -1.89 12.99 -5.87
N VAL A 55 -3.20 13.03 -5.65
CA VAL A 55 -4.22 12.74 -6.67
C VAL A 55 -5.26 13.86 -6.70
N ASP A 56 -5.98 13.98 -7.80
CA ASP A 56 -7.12 14.88 -7.85
C ASP A 56 -8.34 14.23 -7.15
N PRO A 57 -8.99 14.90 -6.18
CA PRO A 57 -10.11 14.31 -5.43
C PRO A 57 -11.34 14.01 -6.31
N ASP A 58 -11.46 14.64 -7.48
CA ASP A 58 -12.60 14.45 -8.39
C ASP A 58 -12.32 13.46 -9.52
N ALA A 59 -11.09 12.98 -9.67
CA ALA A 59 -10.66 12.08 -10.75
C ALA A 59 -10.02 10.78 -10.21
N GLY A 60 -10.74 10.11 -9.30
CA GLY A 60 -10.48 8.74 -8.90
C GLY A 60 -11.00 7.69 -9.90
N PRO A 61 -10.95 6.41 -9.50
CA PRO A 61 -11.36 5.29 -10.35
C PRO A 61 -12.84 5.37 -10.73
N GLY A 62 -13.12 5.72 -11.99
CA GLY A 62 -14.49 5.86 -12.49
C GLY A 62 -15.25 7.11 -12.03
N GLY A 63 -14.55 8.12 -11.49
CA GLY A 63 -15.14 9.39 -11.04
C GLY A 63 -14.52 9.90 -9.74
N SER A 64 -15.26 10.65 -8.91
CA SER A 64 -14.73 11.11 -7.62
C SER A 64 -14.32 9.95 -6.70
N TRP A 65 -13.25 10.15 -5.93
CA TRP A 65 -12.72 9.12 -5.03
C TRP A 65 -13.74 8.69 -3.98
N LEU A 66 -13.89 7.38 -3.83
CA LEU A 66 -14.66 6.79 -2.74
C LEU A 66 -13.78 6.60 -1.51
N LYS A 67 -14.38 6.77 -0.33
CA LYS A 67 -13.65 6.67 0.94
C LYS A 67 -12.91 5.35 1.13
N HIS A 68 -13.50 4.23 0.70
CA HIS A 68 -12.86 2.92 0.84
C HIS A 68 -11.66 2.75 -0.12
N GLU A 69 -11.61 3.48 -1.24
CA GLU A 69 -10.49 3.44 -2.18
C GLU A 69 -9.28 4.17 -1.59
N VAL A 70 -9.51 5.37 -1.05
CA VAL A 70 -8.48 6.15 -0.37
C VAL A 70 -7.95 5.39 0.85
N GLN A 71 -8.84 4.76 1.62
CA GLN A 71 -8.46 3.92 2.76
C GLN A 71 -7.62 2.70 2.32
N ALA A 72 -7.98 2.03 1.23
CA ALA A 72 -7.21 0.89 0.73
C ALA A 72 -5.76 1.27 0.38
N VAL A 73 -5.55 2.46 -0.18
CA VAL A 73 -4.21 3.00 -0.47
C VAL A 73 -3.48 3.36 0.83
N ALA A 74 -4.16 4.03 1.77
CA ALA A 74 -3.58 4.38 3.07
C ALA A 74 -3.13 3.15 3.88
N GLU A 75 -3.87 2.04 3.81
CA GLU A 75 -3.54 0.78 4.48
C GLU A 75 -2.28 0.11 3.90
N ARG A 76 -1.83 0.49 2.70
CA ARG A 76 -0.51 0.11 2.15
C ARG A 76 0.64 0.92 2.73
N GLY A 77 0.35 1.92 3.56
CA GLY A 77 1.34 2.84 4.11
C GLY A 77 1.66 4.02 3.19
N ILE A 78 0.84 4.27 2.17
CA ILE A 78 0.96 5.42 1.27
C ILE A 78 0.07 6.54 1.81
N GLU A 79 0.64 7.71 2.12
CA GLU A 79 -0.17 8.88 2.48
C GLU A 79 -0.80 9.50 1.22
N VAL A 80 -2.14 9.57 1.17
CA VAL A 80 -2.84 10.12 0.00
C VAL A 80 -3.25 11.57 0.26
N TYR A 81 -2.77 12.48 -0.59
CA TYR A 81 -3.06 13.91 -0.56
C TYR A 81 -3.97 14.26 -1.74
N ALA A 82 -5.00 15.07 -1.46
CA ALA A 82 -5.86 15.62 -2.50
C ALA A 82 -5.29 16.93 -3.04
N TYR A 83 -5.22 17.09 -4.36
CA TYR A 83 -4.95 18.36 -5.02
C TYR A 83 -6.07 19.38 -4.74
N LEU A 84 -5.69 20.63 -4.46
CA LEU A 84 -6.60 21.76 -4.38
C LEU A 84 -5.89 23.05 -4.82
N ASN A 85 -6.37 23.66 -5.89
CA ASN A 85 -5.87 24.95 -6.34
C ASN A 85 -6.33 26.07 -5.40
N ALA A 86 -5.40 26.70 -4.66
CA ALA A 86 -5.73 27.78 -3.72
C ALA A 86 -5.66 29.17 -4.39
N GLY A 87 -4.82 29.29 -5.42
CA GLY A 87 -4.49 30.53 -6.11
C GLY A 87 -5.42 30.87 -7.27
N TYR A 88 -6.02 29.87 -7.93
CA TYR A 88 -6.87 30.00 -9.11
C TYR A 88 -8.20 29.23 -8.94
N ALA A 89 -9.21 29.65 -9.70
CA ALA A 89 -10.47 28.93 -9.86
C ALA A 89 -10.44 28.12 -11.17
N GLU A 90 -10.91 26.89 -11.12
CA GLU A 90 -10.92 25.94 -12.23
C GLU A 90 -12.37 25.69 -12.66
N ASP A 91 -12.66 25.85 -13.95
CA ASP A 91 -14.05 25.87 -14.43
C ASP A 91 -14.73 24.50 -14.57
N TRP A 92 -13.96 23.41 -14.37
CA TRP A 92 -14.47 22.05 -14.29
C TRP A 92 -14.85 21.61 -12.87
N ARG A 93 -14.56 22.42 -11.84
CA ARG A 93 -14.86 22.08 -10.44
C ARG A 93 -16.33 22.28 -10.13
N TRP A 94 -16.86 21.50 -9.18
CA TRP A 94 -18.27 21.55 -8.78
C TRP A 94 -18.74 22.91 -8.26
N TYR A 95 -17.82 23.77 -7.79
CA TYR A 95 -18.17 25.11 -7.31
C TYR A 95 -18.37 26.11 -8.45
N TRP A 96 -17.84 25.82 -9.65
CA TRP A 96 -17.95 26.71 -10.79
C TRP A 96 -19.40 26.80 -11.24
N ARG A 97 -19.82 27.99 -11.64
CA ARG A 97 -21.19 28.24 -12.12
C ARG A 97 -21.13 28.74 -13.55
N GLU A 98 -21.97 28.18 -14.42
CA GLU A 98 -22.02 28.57 -15.83
C GLU A 98 -22.25 30.08 -16.01
N GLU A 99 -22.97 30.73 -15.09
CA GLU A 99 -23.20 32.18 -15.16
C GLU A 99 -21.91 33.00 -15.04
N TRP A 100 -20.86 32.47 -14.42
CA TRP A 100 -19.59 33.18 -14.21
C TRP A 100 -18.81 33.41 -15.51
N TYR A 101 -19.10 32.68 -16.58
CA TYR A 101 -18.55 33.00 -17.91
C TYR A 101 -19.07 34.34 -18.44
N ALA A 102 -20.31 34.71 -18.11
CA ALA A 102 -20.94 35.94 -18.59
C ALA A 102 -20.90 37.07 -17.56
N ASP A 103 -21.07 36.74 -16.28
CA ASP A 103 -21.11 37.68 -15.16
C ASP A 103 -20.26 37.13 -13.98
N PRO A 104 -18.92 37.18 -14.10
CA PRO A 104 -18.04 36.65 -13.06
C PRO A 104 -18.15 37.46 -11.77
N PRO A 105 -18.14 36.81 -10.58
CA PRO A 105 -17.98 37.49 -9.31
C PRO A 105 -16.75 38.40 -9.31
N TRP A 106 -16.80 39.50 -8.55
CA TRP A 106 -15.73 40.51 -8.51
C TRP A 106 -14.33 39.95 -8.15
N TRP A 107 -14.29 38.79 -7.52
CA TRP A 107 -13.08 38.08 -7.10
C TRP A 107 -12.53 37.13 -8.16
N ILE A 108 -13.28 36.80 -9.21
CA ILE A 108 -12.75 36.12 -10.40
C ILE A 108 -12.09 37.16 -11.30
N GLY A 109 -10.82 36.94 -11.59
CA GLY A 109 -9.96 37.74 -12.44
C GLY A 109 -9.87 37.18 -13.86
N PRO A 110 -8.85 37.59 -14.64
CA PRO A 110 -8.67 37.11 -16.00
C PRO A 110 -8.30 35.62 -16.04
N PRO A 111 -8.57 34.93 -17.16
CA PRO A 111 -8.09 33.59 -17.40
C PRO A 111 -6.56 33.51 -17.31
N VAL A 112 -6.04 32.34 -16.97
CA VAL A 112 -4.62 31.99 -17.05
C VAL A 112 -4.34 31.52 -18.47
N GLU A 113 -3.46 32.21 -19.20
CA GLU A 113 -3.27 31.95 -20.64
C GLU A 113 -2.59 30.60 -20.87
N GLU A 114 -1.71 30.23 -19.94
CA GLU A 114 -0.93 29.00 -19.95
C GLU A 114 -1.76 27.77 -19.60
N TRP A 115 -2.85 27.95 -18.84
CA TRP A 115 -3.69 26.88 -18.30
C TRP A 115 -5.17 27.13 -18.62
N PRO A 116 -5.64 26.68 -19.80
CA PRO A 116 -7.03 26.87 -20.22
C PRO A 116 -8.03 26.31 -19.21
N GLY A 117 -9.06 27.08 -18.88
CA GLY A 117 -10.07 26.72 -17.88
C GLY A 117 -9.73 27.19 -16.46
N GLU A 118 -8.51 27.67 -16.22
CA GLU A 118 -8.13 28.32 -14.97
C GLU A 118 -8.30 29.84 -15.02
N TYR A 119 -8.74 30.42 -13.91
CA TYR A 119 -9.00 31.84 -13.73
C TYR A 119 -8.30 32.36 -12.49
N ARG A 120 -7.58 33.48 -12.63
CA ARG A 120 -6.93 34.11 -11.48
C ARG A 120 -7.98 34.55 -10.47
N VAL A 121 -7.75 34.33 -9.18
CA VAL A 121 -8.70 34.82 -8.16
C VAL A 121 -8.05 35.85 -7.24
N LYS A 122 -8.85 36.83 -6.82
CA LYS A 122 -8.54 37.71 -5.69
C LYS A 122 -8.76 36.91 -4.41
N TYR A 123 -7.80 36.05 -4.10
CA TYR A 123 -7.92 35.00 -3.10
C TYR A 123 -8.14 35.48 -1.65
N TRP A 124 -8.03 36.80 -1.39
CA TRP A 124 -8.46 37.44 -0.14
C TRP A 124 -9.98 37.60 0.00
N SER A 125 -10.75 37.26 -1.04
CA SER A 125 -12.22 37.22 -1.02
C SER A 125 -12.74 36.23 0.02
N SER A 126 -13.72 36.65 0.83
CA SER A 126 -14.40 35.77 1.78
C SER A 126 -15.14 34.63 1.11
N GLU A 127 -15.70 34.89 -0.06
CA GLU A 127 -16.47 33.93 -0.85
C GLU A 127 -15.55 32.85 -1.41
N TRP A 128 -14.39 33.22 -1.95
CA TRP A 128 -13.39 32.26 -2.42
C TRP A 128 -12.86 31.40 -1.27
N LYS A 129 -12.49 32.04 -0.15
CA LYS A 129 -12.07 31.31 1.06
C LYS A 129 -13.14 30.33 1.53
N SER A 130 -14.42 30.70 1.49
CA SER A 130 -15.52 29.80 1.86
C SER A 130 -15.64 28.59 0.93
N ILE A 131 -15.38 28.76 -0.37
CA ILE A 131 -15.35 27.65 -1.35
C ILE A 131 -14.24 26.68 -0.98
N LEU A 132 -13.01 27.18 -0.75
CA LEU A 132 -11.87 26.33 -0.40
C LEU A 132 -12.06 25.59 0.93
N LEU A 133 -12.61 26.25 1.96
CA LEU A 133 -12.93 25.59 3.24
C LEU A 133 -13.97 24.48 3.06
N SER A 134 -14.98 24.69 2.22
CA SER A 134 -15.95 23.64 1.86
C SER A 134 -15.28 22.48 1.12
N TYR A 135 -14.31 22.76 0.24
CA TYR A 135 -13.55 21.74 -0.47
C TYR A 135 -12.72 20.87 0.47
N ILE A 136 -12.01 21.50 1.41
CA ILE A 136 -11.24 20.79 2.45
C ILE A 136 -12.15 19.88 3.27
N GLY A 137 -13.38 20.33 3.60
CA GLY A 137 -14.39 19.49 4.25
C GLY A 137 -14.77 18.26 3.41
N SER A 138 -14.93 18.41 2.10
CA SER A 138 -15.18 17.29 1.17
C SER A 138 -14.01 16.31 1.13
N ILE A 139 -12.77 16.81 0.99
CA ILE A 139 -11.53 16.03 0.99
C ILE A 139 -11.42 15.20 2.28
N ALA A 140 -11.65 15.82 3.45
CA ALA A 140 -11.65 15.10 4.72
C ALA A 140 -12.74 14.00 4.78
N SER A 141 -13.92 14.25 4.21
CA SER A 141 -15.01 13.27 4.19
C SER A 141 -14.72 12.05 3.29
N GLN A 142 -13.95 12.26 2.22
CA GLN A 142 -13.43 11.21 1.33
C GLN A 142 -12.29 10.41 1.98
N GLY A 143 -11.78 10.84 3.13
CA GLY A 143 -10.82 10.06 3.92
C GLY A 143 -9.36 10.24 3.52
N PHE A 144 -9.02 11.27 2.74
CA PHE A 144 -7.63 11.65 2.46
C PHE A 144 -6.83 11.93 3.74
N GLN A 145 -5.51 11.75 3.69
CA GLN A 145 -4.61 12.05 4.82
C GLN A 145 -3.99 13.44 4.73
N GLY A 146 -4.03 14.08 3.56
CA GLY A 146 -3.56 15.44 3.39
C GLY A 146 -4.21 16.18 2.23
N VAL A 147 -3.87 17.45 2.11
CA VAL A 147 -4.24 18.33 0.99
C VAL A 147 -3.00 19.03 0.46
N LEU A 148 -2.84 19.06 -0.85
CA LEU A 148 -1.88 19.91 -1.56
C LEU A 148 -2.59 21.21 -1.95
N LEU A 149 -2.10 22.33 -1.43
CA LEU A 149 -2.53 23.67 -1.83
C LEU A 149 -1.62 24.19 -2.94
N ASP A 150 -2.18 24.35 -4.13
CA ASP A 150 -1.45 24.76 -5.32
C ASP A 150 -1.59 26.26 -5.64
N ASN A 151 -0.71 26.77 -6.53
CA ASN A 151 -0.64 28.15 -6.99
C ASN A 151 -0.48 29.18 -5.86
N ILE A 152 0.37 28.87 -4.88
CA ILE A 152 0.71 29.81 -3.81
C ILE A 152 1.39 31.06 -4.36
N ASP A 153 2.12 30.95 -5.47
CA ASP A 153 2.78 32.06 -6.16
C ASP A 153 1.84 33.00 -6.93
N ALA A 154 0.52 32.73 -6.96
CA ALA A 154 -0.48 33.63 -7.55
C ALA A 154 -0.42 35.06 -6.97
N TYR A 155 0.17 35.25 -5.79
CA TYR A 155 0.41 36.58 -5.23
C TYR A 155 1.33 37.46 -6.08
N GLU A 156 2.27 36.88 -6.82
CA GLU A 156 3.24 37.63 -7.64
C GLU A 156 2.56 38.36 -8.79
N TYR A 157 1.60 37.70 -9.42
CA TYR A 157 0.72 38.35 -10.39
C TYR A 157 0.03 39.57 -9.78
N TRP A 158 -0.63 39.42 -8.63
CA TRP A 158 -1.36 40.53 -8.02
C TRP A 158 -0.45 41.66 -7.52
N LEU A 159 0.77 41.35 -7.07
CA LEU A 159 1.79 42.38 -6.80
C LEU A 159 2.10 43.18 -8.07
N SER A 160 2.30 42.51 -9.21
CA SER A 160 2.55 43.17 -10.50
C SER A 160 1.38 44.06 -10.95
N GLN A 161 0.16 43.71 -10.55
CA GLN A 161 -1.05 44.51 -10.78
C GLN A 161 -1.27 45.64 -9.76
N GLY A 162 -0.34 45.84 -8.82
CA GLY A 162 -0.37 46.93 -7.84
C GLY A 162 -1.05 46.61 -6.50
N TYR A 163 -1.40 45.35 -6.23
CA TYR A 163 -1.98 44.93 -4.95
C TYR A 163 -0.87 44.65 -3.93
N SER A 164 -0.38 45.68 -3.25
CA SER A 164 0.78 45.59 -2.35
C SER A 164 0.60 44.63 -1.16
N SER A 165 -0.63 44.26 -0.79
CA SER A 165 -0.90 43.30 0.28
C SER A 165 -0.94 41.84 -0.17
N ALA A 166 -0.88 41.55 -1.48
CA ALA A 166 -1.09 40.22 -2.05
C ALA A 166 -0.31 39.11 -1.33
N ALA A 167 1.01 39.27 -1.14
CA ALA A 167 1.82 38.27 -0.42
C ALA A 167 1.33 38.02 1.02
N SER A 168 0.94 39.07 1.74
CA SER A 168 0.42 38.96 3.10
C SER A 168 -0.98 38.34 3.16
N GLU A 169 -1.79 38.54 2.11
CA GLU A 169 -3.10 37.92 1.95
C GLU A 169 -2.96 36.42 1.64
N MET A 170 -2.02 36.03 0.78
CA MET A 170 -1.75 34.62 0.48
C MET A 170 -1.28 33.87 1.73
N ARG A 171 -0.39 34.48 2.52
CA ARG A 171 0.03 33.92 3.82
C ARG A 171 -1.16 33.70 4.75
N GLN A 172 -2.09 34.64 4.81
CA GLN A 172 -3.29 34.53 5.65
C GLN A 172 -4.26 33.47 5.15
N LEU A 173 -4.38 33.32 3.82
CA LEU A 173 -5.16 32.26 3.21
C LEU A 173 -4.58 30.89 3.58
N VAL A 174 -3.30 30.64 3.30
CA VAL A 174 -2.62 29.38 3.64
C VAL A 174 -2.77 29.09 5.14
N ALA A 175 -2.50 30.05 6.02
CA ALA A 175 -2.66 29.86 7.46
C ALA A 175 -4.09 29.44 7.85
N ALA A 176 -5.11 30.00 7.21
CA ALA A 176 -6.51 29.66 7.50
C ALA A 176 -6.91 28.29 6.94
N LEU A 177 -6.49 27.96 5.71
CA LEU A 177 -6.73 26.65 5.10
C LEU A 177 -6.00 25.55 5.87
N SER A 178 -4.76 25.80 6.27
CA SER A 178 -3.98 24.90 7.12
C SER A 178 -4.65 24.64 8.46
N ALA A 179 -5.20 25.68 9.10
CA ALA A 179 -5.90 25.53 10.37
C ALA A 179 -7.15 24.65 10.23
N GLU A 180 -7.94 24.86 9.17
CA GLU A 180 -9.12 24.03 8.87
C GLU A 180 -8.73 22.58 8.59
N ALA A 181 -7.79 22.36 7.67
CA ALA A 181 -7.29 21.04 7.29
C ALA A 181 -6.80 20.25 8.51
N ARG A 182 -5.94 20.87 9.34
CA ARG A 182 -5.44 20.24 10.57
C ARG A 182 -6.54 19.96 11.59
N SER A 183 -7.57 20.80 11.68
CA SER A 183 -8.73 20.55 12.56
C SER A 183 -9.52 19.31 12.16
N LEU A 184 -9.46 18.94 10.88
CA LEU A 184 -10.06 17.76 10.28
C LEU A 184 -9.09 16.56 10.23
N GLY A 185 -7.88 16.70 10.78
CA GLY A 185 -6.87 15.65 10.81
C GLY A 185 -6.04 15.50 9.53
N LEU A 186 -6.13 16.44 8.60
CA LEU A 186 -5.34 16.44 7.37
C LEU A 186 -3.97 17.09 7.59
N LYS A 187 -2.95 16.52 6.94
CA LYS A 187 -1.67 17.19 6.69
C LYS A 187 -1.79 18.20 5.55
N VAL A 188 -0.87 19.16 5.53
CA VAL A 188 -0.90 20.26 4.56
C VAL A 188 0.41 20.30 3.78
N MET A 189 0.29 20.11 2.48
CA MET A 189 1.35 20.37 1.51
C MET A 189 1.06 21.68 0.77
N VAL A 190 2.10 22.44 0.42
CA VAL A 190 1.97 23.60 -0.46
C VAL A 190 2.88 23.44 -1.67
N ASN A 191 2.37 23.65 -2.87
CA ASN A 191 3.23 23.92 -4.03
C ASN A 191 3.65 25.38 -3.98
N ILE A 192 4.93 25.63 -3.72
CA ILE A 192 5.42 27.00 -3.54
C ILE A 192 5.52 27.76 -4.87
N GLY A 193 5.55 27.06 -6.01
CA GLY A 193 5.71 27.68 -7.33
C GLY A 193 6.92 28.62 -7.39
N GLY A 194 6.77 29.75 -8.09
CA GLY A 194 7.73 30.87 -8.07
C GLY A 194 7.83 31.60 -6.73
N GLY A 195 6.87 31.38 -5.83
CA GLY A 195 6.63 32.10 -4.58
C GLY A 195 7.62 31.83 -3.44
N LEU A 196 8.87 31.48 -3.75
CA LEU A 196 9.90 31.03 -2.80
C LEU A 196 10.17 32.02 -1.66
N GLY A 197 9.95 33.31 -1.89
CA GLY A 197 10.10 34.35 -0.87
C GLY A 197 9.10 34.22 0.29
N LEU A 198 7.96 33.56 0.07
CA LEU A 198 6.93 33.35 1.08
C LEU A 198 7.21 32.12 1.95
N LEU A 199 7.95 31.13 1.45
CA LEU A 199 8.17 29.83 2.10
C LEU A 199 8.63 29.93 3.56
N PRO A 200 9.63 30.77 3.94
CA PRO A 200 10.06 30.86 5.34
C PRO A 200 8.97 31.33 6.30
N GLN A 201 7.94 32.01 5.80
CA GLN A 201 6.79 32.49 6.59
C GLN A 201 5.67 31.45 6.67
N LEU A 202 5.74 30.37 5.87
CA LEU A 202 4.74 29.32 5.79
C LEU A 202 5.09 28.08 6.62
N THR A 203 6.36 27.89 6.99
CA THR A 203 6.87 26.67 7.65
C THR A 203 6.11 26.29 8.93
N GLY A 204 5.57 27.25 9.67
CA GLY A 204 4.74 26.99 10.86
C GLY A 204 3.30 26.52 10.58
N TYR A 205 2.85 26.52 9.32
CA TYR A 205 1.49 26.16 8.92
C TYR A 205 1.41 24.88 8.08
N ILE A 206 2.54 24.44 7.50
CA ILE A 206 2.60 23.34 6.52
C ILE A 206 3.41 22.17 7.06
N ASP A 207 3.14 20.98 6.53
CA ASP A 207 3.88 19.75 6.83
C ASP A 207 4.87 19.41 5.71
N VAL A 208 4.52 19.74 4.46
CA VAL A 208 5.35 19.50 3.28
C VAL A 208 5.42 20.75 2.38
N ALA A 209 6.60 21.10 1.90
CA ALA A 209 6.81 22.06 0.83
C ALA A 209 7.12 21.32 -0.47
N MET A 210 6.31 21.51 -1.50
CA MET A 210 6.53 20.99 -2.83
C MET A 210 7.08 22.09 -3.74
N ARG A 211 8.03 21.76 -4.61
CA ARG A 211 8.52 22.64 -5.65
C ARG A 211 8.76 21.86 -6.94
N GLU A 212 8.19 22.36 -8.01
CA GLU A 212 8.48 21.88 -9.36
C GLU A 212 9.75 22.51 -9.94
N ASP A 213 10.36 21.93 -10.98
CA ASP A 213 11.41 22.57 -11.77
C ASP A 213 12.60 23.09 -10.93
N VAL A 214 13.25 22.18 -10.21
CA VAL A 214 14.42 22.50 -9.37
C VAL A 214 15.72 22.27 -10.13
N TRP A 215 16.01 21.03 -10.56
CA TRP A 215 17.23 20.70 -11.29
C TRP A 215 16.99 20.54 -12.79
N TYR A 216 15.86 19.95 -13.16
CA TYR A 216 15.46 19.70 -14.54
C TYR A 216 14.08 20.30 -14.84
N CYS A 217 14.05 21.06 -15.93
CA CYS A 217 12.92 21.82 -16.45
C CYS A 217 12.64 21.29 -17.86
N LEU A 218 11.64 20.41 -18.01
CA LEU A 218 11.33 19.72 -19.27
C LEU A 218 12.54 18.98 -19.85
N ASP A 219 13.13 18.13 -19.03
CA ASP A 219 14.33 17.33 -19.27
C ASP A 219 15.62 18.15 -19.45
N GLU A 220 15.58 19.47 -19.56
CA GLU A 220 16.77 20.32 -19.64
C GLU A 220 17.20 20.85 -18.26
N PRO A 221 18.49 21.09 -18.00
CA PRO A 221 18.92 21.69 -16.74
C PRO A 221 18.28 23.06 -16.50
N CYS A 222 17.72 23.28 -15.32
CA CYS A 222 17.17 24.58 -14.93
C CYS A 222 18.29 25.64 -14.79
N GLU A 223 18.00 26.90 -15.10
CA GLU A 223 19.02 27.98 -15.18
C GLU A 223 19.74 28.27 -13.84
N SER A 224 19.03 28.16 -12.71
CA SER A 224 19.61 28.49 -11.39
C SER A 224 18.95 27.72 -10.24
N PRO A 225 19.38 26.48 -9.95
CA PRO A 225 18.82 25.68 -8.85
C PRO A 225 19.18 26.22 -7.46
N GLN A 226 20.33 26.91 -7.33
CA GLN A 226 20.93 27.20 -6.03
C GLN A 226 20.05 28.04 -5.08
N PRO A 227 19.42 29.16 -5.51
CA PRO A 227 18.54 29.94 -4.63
C PRO A 227 17.29 29.15 -4.18
N VAL A 228 16.80 28.25 -5.04
CA VAL A 228 15.67 27.36 -4.72
C VAL A 228 16.08 26.38 -3.64
N LEU A 229 17.23 25.72 -3.82
CA LEU A 229 17.77 24.75 -2.88
C LEU A 229 18.04 25.35 -1.50
N GLU A 230 18.54 26.58 -1.44
CA GLU A 230 18.74 27.31 -0.18
C GLU A 230 17.42 27.46 0.60
N LYS A 231 16.34 27.86 -0.07
CA LYS A 231 15.02 28.04 0.56
C LYS A 231 14.37 26.72 0.96
N LEU A 232 14.51 25.67 0.15
CA LEU A 232 14.04 24.33 0.48
C LEU A 232 14.82 23.73 1.67
N ALA A 233 16.12 23.96 1.74
CA ALA A 233 16.94 23.54 2.88
C ALA A 233 16.53 24.28 4.16
N GLU A 234 16.28 25.60 4.11
CA GLU A 234 15.74 26.36 5.25
C GLU A 234 14.41 25.77 5.75
N ALA A 235 13.51 25.35 4.84
CA ALA A 235 12.26 24.70 5.21
C ALA A 235 12.48 23.34 5.90
N ARG A 236 13.42 22.52 5.40
CA ARG A 236 13.83 21.27 6.06
C ARG A 236 14.36 21.50 7.46
N GLU A 237 15.23 22.49 7.64
CA GLU A 237 15.79 22.85 8.95
C GLU A 237 14.69 23.31 9.93
N ALA A 238 13.60 23.88 9.42
CA ALA A 238 12.40 24.23 10.19
C ALA A 238 11.47 23.03 10.49
N GLY A 239 11.80 21.82 10.05
CA GLY A 239 11.03 20.60 10.29
C GLY A 239 9.94 20.31 9.26
N VAL A 240 9.93 21.00 8.13
CA VAL A 240 9.01 20.77 7.01
C VAL A 240 9.62 19.75 6.06
N ASP A 241 8.86 18.74 5.62
CA ASP A 241 9.32 17.84 4.57
C ASP A 241 9.37 18.55 3.21
N VAL A 242 10.26 18.13 2.32
CA VAL A 242 10.37 18.73 0.98
C VAL A 242 10.14 17.66 -0.06
N MET A 243 9.22 17.95 -0.99
CA MET A 243 9.02 17.18 -2.21
C MET A 243 9.49 17.99 -3.41
N VAL A 244 10.26 17.36 -4.29
CA VAL A 244 10.68 17.95 -5.56
C VAL A 244 10.04 17.17 -6.69
N VAL A 245 9.48 17.91 -7.63
CA VAL A 245 8.87 17.39 -8.85
C VAL A 245 9.60 17.98 -10.06
N ASP A 246 10.48 17.21 -10.69
CA ASP A 246 11.12 17.66 -11.92
C ASP A 246 10.51 16.92 -13.10
N TYR A 247 10.18 17.65 -14.17
CA TYR A 247 9.73 17.04 -15.43
C TYR A 247 10.94 16.52 -16.19
N VAL A 248 11.29 15.25 -15.98
CA VAL A 248 12.52 14.62 -16.47
C VAL A 248 12.29 13.14 -16.82
N TRP A 249 12.73 12.73 -18.01
CA TRP A 249 12.44 11.39 -18.56
C TRP A 249 13.67 10.72 -19.20
N SER A 250 14.73 11.47 -19.51
CA SER A 250 16.00 10.88 -19.92
C SER A 250 16.59 10.08 -18.75
N TRP A 251 16.81 8.78 -18.94
CA TRP A 251 17.21 7.88 -17.85
C TRP A 251 18.42 8.36 -17.05
N SER A 252 19.48 8.83 -17.71
CA SER A 252 20.66 9.36 -17.03
C SER A 252 20.35 10.58 -16.15
N LYS A 253 19.41 11.43 -16.57
CA LYS A 253 18.95 12.61 -15.83
C LYS A 253 18.00 12.23 -14.69
N VAL A 254 17.12 11.24 -14.89
CA VAL A 254 16.29 10.64 -13.83
C VAL A 254 17.18 10.09 -12.72
N MET A 255 18.21 9.30 -13.04
CA MET A 255 19.12 8.73 -12.04
C MET A 255 19.91 9.81 -11.29
N ASP A 256 20.37 10.85 -11.98
CA ASP A 256 21.04 12.00 -11.35
C ASP A 256 20.10 12.79 -10.43
N PHE A 257 18.85 13.03 -10.87
CA PHE A 257 17.81 13.65 -10.07
C PHE A 257 17.49 12.87 -8.79
N LEU A 258 17.32 11.54 -8.89
CA LEU A 258 17.06 10.67 -7.74
C LEU A 258 18.21 10.70 -6.73
N GLU A 259 19.46 10.68 -7.20
CA GLU A 259 20.64 10.78 -6.35
C GLU A 259 20.72 12.14 -5.64
N LYS A 260 20.43 13.23 -6.35
CA LYS A 260 20.37 14.58 -5.76
C LYS A 260 19.31 14.66 -4.67
N CYS A 261 18.09 14.21 -4.94
CA CYS A 261 17.02 14.17 -3.94
C CYS A 261 17.42 13.34 -2.71
N ARG A 262 18.06 12.19 -2.93
CA ARG A 262 18.55 11.32 -1.85
C ARG A 262 19.57 12.03 -0.97
N SER A 263 20.55 12.70 -1.59
CA SER A 263 21.59 13.43 -0.86
C SER A 263 21.03 14.56 0.02
N MET A 264 19.90 15.15 -0.39
CA MET A 264 19.21 16.23 0.30
C MET A 264 18.13 15.73 1.28
N GLY A 265 17.81 14.44 1.25
CA GLY A 265 16.69 13.86 2.02
C GLY A 265 15.32 14.36 1.59
N PHE A 266 15.18 14.74 0.31
CA PHE A 266 13.92 15.16 -0.30
C PHE A 266 13.10 13.95 -0.77
N ILE A 267 11.79 14.13 -0.86
CA ILE A 267 10.86 13.23 -1.53
C ILE A 267 10.96 13.53 -3.03
N ALA A 268 11.26 12.51 -3.83
CA ALA A 268 11.54 12.65 -5.25
C ALA A 268 10.36 12.19 -6.11
N TYR A 269 10.01 12.98 -7.12
CA TYR A 269 9.16 12.56 -8.23
C TYR A 269 9.72 13.12 -9.55
N ALA A 270 10.28 12.24 -10.39
CA ALA A 270 10.69 12.57 -11.75
C ALA A 270 9.49 12.32 -12.66
N ALA A 271 8.75 13.39 -12.93
CA ALA A 271 7.53 13.36 -13.74
C ALA A 271 7.87 13.10 -15.21
N PRO A 272 7.20 12.16 -15.90
CA PRO A 272 7.53 11.81 -17.27
C PRO A 272 6.86 12.76 -18.28
N SER A 273 5.90 13.56 -17.84
CA SER A 273 5.14 14.54 -18.63
C SER A 273 4.50 15.58 -17.71
N LEU A 274 4.06 16.70 -18.29
CA LEU A 274 3.25 17.74 -17.62
C LEU A 274 1.81 17.26 -17.30
N GLU A 275 1.34 16.21 -17.95
CA GLU A 275 -0.04 15.73 -17.85
C GLU A 275 -0.32 15.02 -16.51
N LEU A 276 0.73 14.53 -15.82
CA LEU A 276 0.63 13.84 -14.54
C LEU A 276 -0.42 12.71 -14.54
N ASN A 277 -0.50 11.96 -15.64
CA ASN A 277 -1.49 10.91 -15.88
C ASN A 277 -0.88 9.50 -15.96
N THR A 278 0.41 9.35 -15.61
CA THR A 278 1.12 8.07 -15.68
C THR A 278 2.14 7.93 -14.54
N VAL A 279 2.39 6.69 -14.13
CA VAL A 279 3.41 6.37 -13.13
C VAL A 279 4.76 6.13 -13.82
N PRO A 280 5.84 6.83 -13.40
CA PRO A 280 7.19 6.59 -13.93
C PRO A 280 7.70 5.17 -13.69
N ARG A 281 8.45 4.65 -14.66
CA ARG A 281 8.99 3.28 -14.66
C ARG A 281 10.00 2.99 -13.54
N TYR A 282 10.71 4.02 -13.07
CA TYR A 282 11.68 3.84 -11.99
C TYR A 282 11.01 3.56 -10.63
N ILE A 283 9.72 3.89 -10.47
CA ILE A 283 8.99 3.66 -9.24
C ILE A 283 8.76 2.16 -9.08
N PRO A 284 9.32 1.52 -8.04
CA PRO A 284 9.17 0.09 -7.86
C PRO A 284 7.70 -0.28 -7.64
N SER A 285 7.25 -1.31 -8.33
CA SER A 285 5.85 -1.75 -8.29
C SER A 285 5.75 -3.27 -8.29
N HIS A 286 4.97 -3.80 -7.35
CA HIS A 286 4.65 -5.23 -7.22
C HIS A 286 3.17 -5.45 -7.52
N TYR A 287 2.83 -5.65 -8.80
CA TYR A 287 1.44 -5.59 -9.26
C TYR A 287 0.60 -6.80 -8.85
N THR A 288 1.02 -8.01 -9.23
CA THR A 288 0.37 -9.26 -8.87
C THR A 288 1.32 -10.16 -8.08
N VAL A 289 0.77 -10.86 -7.08
CA VAL A 289 1.42 -11.99 -6.40
C VAL A 289 0.46 -13.18 -6.39
N SER A 290 0.99 -14.37 -6.60
CA SER A 290 0.26 -15.64 -6.51
C SER A 290 1.08 -16.64 -5.72
N MET A 291 0.42 -17.38 -4.84
CA MET A 291 1.04 -18.39 -3.99
C MET A 291 0.38 -19.74 -4.23
N ALA A 292 1.18 -20.80 -4.29
CA ALA A 292 0.71 -22.17 -4.36
C ALA A 292 1.65 -23.07 -3.55
N GLY A 293 1.20 -23.55 -2.39
CA GLY A 293 2.09 -24.29 -1.48
C GLY A 293 3.31 -23.45 -1.10
N GLU A 294 4.51 -23.95 -1.41
CA GLU A 294 5.79 -23.27 -1.17
C GLU A 294 6.22 -22.35 -2.32
N LEU A 295 5.50 -22.37 -3.45
CA LEU A 295 5.78 -21.51 -4.59
C LEU A 295 5.20 -20.12 -4.38
N LEU A 296 6.05 -19.11 -4.56
CA LEU A 296 5.65 -17.71 -4.66
C LEU A 296 5.99 -17.19 -6.06
N ALA A 297 5.01 -16.67 -6.78
CA ALA A 297 5.20 -16.01 -8.06
C ALA A 297 4.70 -14.57 -7.98
N TRP A 298 5.45 -13.60 -8.49
CA TRP A 298 5.03 -12.19 -8.50
C TRP A 298 5.52 -11.47 -9.74
N SER A 299 4.79 -10.42 -10.12
CA SER A 299 5.20 -9.49 -11.17
C SER A 299 5.88 -8.28 -10.54
N TYR A 300 7.00 -7.84 -11.08
CA TYR A 300 7.72 -6.67 -10.58
C TYR A 300 8.26 -5.81 -11.72
N ARG A 301 8.19 -4.49 -11.53
CA ARG A 301 8.98 -3.50 -12.29
C ARG A 301 9.66 -2.54 -11.30
N GLY A 302 10.79 -1.97 -11.69
CA GLY A 302 11.49 -0.96 -10.90
C GLY A 302 12.93 -0.77 -11.37
N LEU A 303 13.78 -0.16 -10.53
CA LEU A 303 15.21 -0.01 -10.85
C LEU A 303 15.89 -1.37 -11.03
N SER A 304 16.41 -1.64 -12.24
CA SER A 304 17.33 -2.74 -12.55
C SER A 304 18.64 -2.18 -13.15
N GLU A 305 19.73 -2.97 -13.11
CA GLU A 305 21.04 -2.59 -13.66
C GLU A 305 21.06 -2.51 -15.20
N ALA A 306 20.17 -3.25 -15.86
CA ALA A 306 19.94 -3.17 -17.30
C ALA A 306 18.99 -1.99 -17.58
N GLU A 307 19.18 -1.29 -18.70
CA GLU A 307 18.32 -0.18 -19.10
C GLU A 307 16.83 -0.52 -18.91
N LEU A 308 16.12 0.37 -18.21
CA LEU A 308 14.66 0.49 -18.13
C LEU A 308 13.89 -0.78 -18.53
N GLN A 309 13.59 -1.63 -17.56
CA GLN A 309 12.53 -2.62 -17.75
C GLN A 309 11.22 -1.84 -17.93
N GLU A 310 10.78 -1.69 -19.19
CA GLU A 310 9.55 -0.94 -19.52
C GLU A 310 8.30 -1.65 -19.00
N ASP A 311 8.40 -2.98 -18.94
CA ASP A 311 7.34 -3.91 -18.64
C ASP A 311 7.60 -4.61 -17.30
N TYR A 312 6.54 -5.11 -16.66
CA TYR A 312 6.70 -6.01 -15.52
C TYR A 312 7.35 -7.32 -15.98
N ASP A 313 8.21 -7.88 -15.14
CA ASP A 313 8.75 -9.23 -15.28
C ASP A 313 8.15 -10.15 -14.22
N ILE A 314 8.20 -11.45 -14.49
CA ILE A 314 7.79 -12.47 -13.53
C ILE A 314 9.00 -13.01 -12.78
N TYR A 315 8.83 -13.11 -11.47
CA TYR A 315 9.75 -13.79 -10.57
C TYR A 315 9.02 -14.94 -9.89
N ILE A 316 9.69 -16.08 -9.79
CA ILE A 316 9.18 -17.28 -9.14
C ILE A 316 10.20 -17.74 -8.12
N LYS A 317 9.77 -17.98 -6.88
CA LYS A 317 10.57 -18.53 -5.81
C LYS A 317 10.01 -19.89 -5.37
N LEU A 318 10.86 -20.90 -5.35
CA LEU A 318 10.56 -22.25 -4.87
C LEU A 318 11.83 -22.88 -4.28
N GLU A 319 11.76 -23.47 -3.09
CA GLU A 319 12.87 -24.20 -2.44
C GLU A 319 14.21 -23.42 -2.39
N GLY A 320 14.13 -22.09 -2.26
CA GLY A 320 15.30 -21.19 -2.23
C GLY A 320 15.90 -20.84 -3.60
N ALA A 321 15.44 -21.45 -4.68
CA ALA A 321 15.75 -21.02 -6.05
C ALA A 321 14.83 -19.84 -6.44
N THR A 322 15.37 -18.90 -7.22
CA THR A 322 14.59 -17.83 -7.85
C THR A 322 14.76 -17.94 -9.36
N ILE A 323 13.65 -17.99 -10.08
CA ILE A 323 13.58 -17.97 -11.54
C ILE A 323 13.07 -16.58 -11.92
N HIS A 324 13.77 -15.93 -12.84
CA HIS A 324 13.39 -14.64 -13.42
C HIS A 324 13.02 -14.87 -14.88
N ILE A 325 11.83 -14.41 -15.25
CA ILE A 325 11.27 -14.50 -16.59
C ILE A 325 11.22 -13.07 -17.16
N GLU A 326 12.09 -12.83 -18.12
CA GLU A 326 12.17 -11.58 -18.89
C GLU A 326 11.71 -11.88 -20.31
N GLU A 327 10.54 -11.37 -20.68
CA GLU A 327 9.89 -11.58 -21.97
C GLU A 327 9.24 -10.27 -22.46
N PRO A 328 8.98 -10.13 -23.78
CA PRO A 328 8.35 -8.93 -24.30
C PRO A 328 6.93 -8.71 -23.79
N GLY A 329 6.56 -7.44 -23.60
CA GLY A 329 5.22 -6.98 -23.25
C GLY A 329 4.95 -7.03 -21.75
N ASP A 330 3.90 -6.32 -21.33
CA ASP A 330 3.56 -6.14 -19.92
C ASP A 330 3.14 -7.46 -19.24
N GLN A 331 4.02 -8.01 -18.40
CA GLN A 331 3.76 -9.22 -17.61
C GLN A 331 3.17 -8.91 -16.22
N ARG A 332 2.36 -7.85 -16.07
CA ARG A 332 1.76 -7.43 -14.79
C ARG A 332 0.94 -8.51 -14.08
N LEU A 333 0.39 -9.50 -14.80
CA LEU A 333 -0.46 -10.55 -14.23
C LEU A 333 0.27 -11.89 -14.14
N VAL A 334 0.23 -12.50 -12.95
CA VAL A 334 0.72 -13.85 -12.71
C VAL A 334 -0.25 -14.65 -11.86
N ALA A 335 -0.42 -15.93 -12.19
CA ALA A 335 -1.17 -16.88 -11.39
C ALA A 335 -0.40 -18.19 -11.25
N ALA A 336 -0.55 -18.85 -10.12
CA ALA A 336 0.10 -20.12 -9.83
C ALA A 336 -0.84 -21.07 -9.10
N CYS A 337 -0.67 -22.37 -9.33
CA CYS A 337 -1.37 -23.41 -8.59
C CYS A 337 -0.53 -24.68 -8.47
N TYR A 338 -0.89 -25.55 -7.51
CA TYR A 338 -0.25 -26.85 -7.32
C TYR A 338 -1.22 -27.97 -7.67
N SER A 339 -0.79 -28.91 -8.51
CA SER A 339 -1.55 -30.10 -8.85
C SER A 339 -1.04 -31.29 -8.05
N GLN A 340 -1.77 -31.67 -6.99
CA GLN A 340 -1.52 -32.87 -6.20
C GLN A 340 -1.41 -34.14 -7.08
N PRO A 341 -2.32 -34.40 -8.06
CA PRO A 341 -2.21 -35.57 -8.93
C PRO A 341 -0.92 -35.63 -9.76
N ARG A 342 -0.35 -34.47 -10.11
CA ARG A 342 0.90 -34.38 -10.88
C ARG A 342 2.14 -34.25 -10.02
N GLY A 343 1.99 -33.81 -8.77
CA GLY A 343 3.10 -33.41 -7.92
C GLY A 343 3.89 -32.23 -8.50
N ARG A 344 3.22 -31.32 -9.22
CA ARG A 344 3.85 -30.21 -9.95
C ARG A 344 3.17 -28.89 -9.69
N TYR A 345 3.96 -27.83 -9.72
CA TYR A 345 3.45 -26.46 -9.76
C TYR A 345 3.25 -26.02 -11.21
N MET A 346 2.26 -25.17 -11.43
CA MET A 346 2.04 -24.44 -12.68
C MET A 346 2.06 -22.95 -12.40
N VAL A 347 2.71 -22.19 -13.27
CA VAL A 347 2.69 -20.72 -13.30
C VAL A 347 2.18 -20.27 -14.66
N ALA A 348 1.33 -19.25 -14.67
CA ALA A 348 0.76 -18.63 -15.85
C ALA A 348 0.96 -17.11 -15.79
N TRP A 349 1.29 -16.50 -16.92
CA TRP A 349 1.58 -15.08 -17.04
C TRP A 349 1.29 -14.57 -18.45
N CYS A 350 1.08 -13.27 -18.58
CA CYS A 350 0.95 -12.60 -19.87
C CYS A 350 2.34 -12.22 -20.41
N SER A 351 2.54 -12.34 -21.72
CA SER A 351 3.73 -11.85 -22.44
C SER A 351 3.29 -11.36 -23.81
N GLY A 352 3.24 -10.05 -23.99
CA GLY A 352 2.74 -9.41 -25.21
C GLY A 352 1.28 -9.78 -25.47
N SER A 353 1.03 -10.46 -26.60
CA SER A 353 -0.32 -10.92 -27.00
C SER A 353 -0.57 -12.39 -26.66
N GLU A 354 0.20 -12.96 -25.73
CA GLU A 354 0.10 -14.37 -25.33
C GLU A 354 -0.08 -14.50 -23.81
N LEU A 355 -0.98 -15.39 -23.40
CA LEU A 355 -1.09 -15.91 -22.05
C LEU A 355 -0.40 -17.29 -22.03
N LYS A 356 0.76 -17.35 -21.38
CA LYS A 356 1.59 -18.54 -21.27
C LYS A 356 1.30 -19.30 -19.99
N ALA A 357 1.53 -20.60 -20.02
CA ALA A 357 1.53 -21.44 -18.83
C ALA A 357 2.68 -22.45 -18.89
N ALA A 358 3.33 -22.66 -17.76
CA ALA A 358 4.45 -23.58 -17.64
C ALA A 358 4.38 -24.38 -16.34
N GLU A 359 4.90 -25.61 -16.36
CA GLU A 359 5.11 -26.41 -15.16
C GLU A 359 6.50 -26.19 -14.59
N LEU A 360 6.60 -26.23 -13.26
CA LEU A 360 7.87 -26.33 -12.53
C LEU A 360 8.15 -27.78 -12.12
N ALA A 361 9.36 -28.25 -12.44
CA ALA A 361 9.95 -29.46 -11.89
C ALA A 361 11.32 -29.11 -11.29
N GLY A 362 11.38 -28.84 -9.99
CA GLY A 362 12.55 -28.23 -9.37
C GLY A 362 12.74 -26.79 -9.89
N SER A 363 13.93 -26.48 -10.42
CA SER A 363 14.23 -25.16 -11.03
C SER A 363 13.97 -25.09 -12.54
N GLU A 364 13.47 -26.17 -13.16
CA GLU A 364 13.23 -26.22 -14.60
C GLU A 364 11.77 -25.83 -14.90
N LEU A 365 11.60 -24.76 -15.69
CA LEU A 365 10.32 -24.24 -16.16
C LEU A 365 10.05 -24.79 -17.57
N THR A 366 9.00 -25.60 -17.74
CA THR A 366 8.62 -26.16 -19.04
C THR A 366 7.28 -25.59 -19.49
N GLN A 367 7.26 -24.82 -20.58
CA GLN A 367 6.02 -24.28 -21.14
C GLN A 367 5.09 -25.41 -21.62
N ILE A 368 3.83 -25.37 -21.21
CA ILE A 368 2.79 -26.36 -21.53
C ILE A 368 1.63 -25.77 -22.35
N ALA A 369 1.49 -24.44 -22.39
CA ALA A 369 0.48 -23.77 -23.22
C ALA A 369 0.89 -22.33 -23.58
N SER A 370 0.24 -21.82 -24.63
CA SER A 370 0.24 -20.42 -25.06
C SER A 370 -1.13 -20.14 -25.66
N LEU A 371 -1.81 -19.10 -25.19
CA LEU A 371 -3.13 -18.68 -25.67
C LEU A 371 -3.04 -17.25 -26.17
N HIS A 372 -3.58 -16.97 -27.35
CA HIS A 372 -3.63 -15.60 -27.85
C HIS A 372 -4.62 -14.77 -27.03
N VAL A 373 -4.19 -13.58 -26.61
CA VAL A 373 -4.96 -12.62 -25.80
C VAL A 373 -4.69 -11.19 -26.27
N ALA A 374 -5.63 -10.28 -26.00
CA ALA A 374 -5.49 -8.87 -26.36
C ALA A 374 -5.12 -7.98 -25.14
N ASP A 375 -5.99 -7.90 -24.14
CA ASP A 375 -5.79 -7.10 -22.93
C ASP A 375 -6.37 -7.84 -21.71
N VAL A 376 -5.49 -8.47 -20.95
CA VAL A 376 -5.88 -9.27 -19.80
C VAL A 376 -5.98 -8.39 -18.55
N ALA A 377 -7.20 -8.28 -17.99
CA ALA A 377 -7.51 -7.48 -16.80
C ALA A 377 -7.56 -8.30 -15.50
N SER A 378 -7.63 -9.63 -15.60
CA SER A 378 -7.65 -10.55 -14.46
C SER A 378 -7.10 -11.91 -14.88
N LEU A 379 -6.34 -12.55 -13.99
CA LEU A 379 -5.79 -13.89 -14.18
C LEU A 379 -5.90 -14.71 -12.88
N SER A 380 -6.25 -15.98 -12.99
CA SER A 380 -6.36 -16.92 -11.86
C SER A 380 -6.14 -18.36 -12.36
N ALA A 381 -5.61 -19.23 -11.50
CA ALA A 381 -5.31 -20.61 -11.85
C ALA A 381 -5.70 -21.58 -10.73
N ALA A 382 -6.11 -22.79 -11.10
CA ALA A 382 -6.41 -23.88 -10.17
C ALA A 382 -6.14 -25.25 -10.83
N PRO A 383 -5.84 -26.31 -10.06
CA PRO A 383 -5.73 -27.66 -10.61
C PRO A 383 -7.10 -28.19 -11.09
N LEU A 384 -7.12 -28.87 -12.23
CA LEU A 384 -8.35 -29.44 -12.82
C LEU A 384 -8.11 -30.86 -13.34
N GLY A 385 -8.64 -31.86 -12.64
CA GLY A 385 -8.48 -33.26 -13.01
C GLY A 385 -6.99 -33.65 -13.07
N SER A 386 -6.54 -34.14 -14.22
CA SER A 386 -5.11 -34.37 -14.44
C SER A 386 -4.34 -33.10 -14.81
N GLY A 387 -5.02 -32.03 -15.24
CA GLY A 387 -4.46 -30.78 -15.76
C GLY A 387 -4.66 -29.56 -14.86
N TYR A 388 -4.82 -28.41 -15.51
CA TYR A 388 -4.99 -27.10 -14.89
C TYR A 388 -6.15 -26.36 -15.54
N ALA A 389 -6.79 -25.49 -14.77
CA ALA A 389 -7.70 -24.47 -15.26
C ALA A 389 -7.04 -23.11 -15.12
N ILE A 390 -7.07 -22.31 -16.19
CA ILE A 390 -6.65 -20.91 -16.19
C ILE A 390 -7.88 -20.08 -16.52
N ALA A 391 -8.26 -19.18 -15.60
CA ALA A 391 -9.32 -18.22 -15.84
C ALA A 391 -8.72 -16.84 -16.07
N TYR A 392 -9.22 -16.14 -17.07
CA TYR A 392 -8.76 -14.81 -17.40
C TYR A 392 -9.89 -13.94 -17.94
N VAL A 393 -9.77 -12.63 -17.76
CA VAL A 393 -10.65 -11.65 -18.40
C VAL A 393 -9.85 -10.96 -19.48
N ASP A 394 -10.23 -11.16 -20.74
CA ASP A 394 -9.63 -10.51 -21.90
C ASP A 394 -10.65 -9.58 -22.54
N SER A 395 -10.29 -8.30 -22.69
CA SER A 395 -11.14 -7.28 -23.33
C SER A 395 -12.57 -7.22 -22.76
N GLY A 396 -12.70 -7.37 -21.43
CA GLY A 396 -13.96 -7.33 -20.71
C GLY A 396 -14.79 -8.62 -20.74
N VAL A 397 -14.25 -9.73 -21.26
CA VAL A 397 -14.93 -11.04 -21.31
C VAL A 397 -14.15 -12.08 -20.52
N ALA A 398 -14.83 -12.83 -19.66
CA ALA A 398 -14.26 -13.93 -18.89
C ALA A 398 -14.15 -15.22 -19.72
N TYR A 399 -12.99 -15.85 -19.63
CA TYR A 399 -12.68 -17.12 -20.25
C TYR A 399 -12.14 -18.11 -19.22
N LEU A 400 -12.31 -19.40 -19.52
CA LEU A 400 -11.73 -20.51 -18.77
C LEU A 400 -11.08 -21.51 -19.72
N ALA A 401 -9.77 -21.68 -19.60
CA ALA A 401 -8.99 -22.62 -20.40
C ALA A 401 -8.60 -23.87 -19.58
N ALA A 402 -8.87 -25.05 -20.11
CA ALA A 402 -8.38 -26.32 -19.58
C ALA A 402 -7.07 -26.71 -20.26
N ILE A 403 -5.99 -26.81 -19.50
CA ILE A 403 -4.62 -27.05 -19.97
C ILE A 403 -4.14 -28.44 -19.52
N PRO A 404 -3.54 -29.25 -20.41
CA PRO A 404 -3.05 -28.93 -21.76
C PRO A 404 -4.03 -29.18 -22.91
N GLN A 405 -5.29 -29.56 -22.63
CA GLN A 405 -6.27 -29.95 -23.66
C GLN A 405 -6.64 -28.79 -24.61
N GLY A 406 -6.43 -27.54 -24.19
CA GLY A 406 -6.65 -26.33 -24.99
C GLY A 406 -8.12 -25.95 -25.16
N VAL A 407 -9.02 -26.50 -24.33
CA VAL A 407 -10.44 -26.17 -24.39
C VAL A 407 -10.66 -24.83 -23.69
N VAL A 408 -11.07 -23.82 -24.44
CA VAL A 408 -11.41 -22.49 -23.93
C VAL A 408 -12.92 -22.32 -23.93
N LEU A 409 -13.48 -21.94 -22.78
CA LEU A 409 -14.90 -21.65 -22.59
C LEU A 409 -15.07 -20.16 -22.31
N GLU A 410 -15.95 -19.50 -23.06
CA GLU A 410 -16.39 -18.13 -22.80
C GLU A 410 -17.50 -18.15 -21.75
N LEU A 411 -17.36 -17.35 -20.70
CA LEU A 411 -18.29 -17.26 -19.57
C LEU A 411 -19.16 -15.99 -19.60
N GLY A 412 -18.80 -15.03 -20.47
CA GLY A 412 -19.50 -13.76 -20.68
C GLY A 412 -18.76 -12.55 -20.11
N GLU A 413 -19.38 -11.38 -20.18
CA GLU A 413 -18.79 -10.12 -19.71
C GLU A 413 -18.39 -10.17 -18.24
N ALA A 414 -17.20 -9.67 -17.93
CA ALA A 414 -16.64 -9.59 -16.59
C ALA A 414 -15.53 -8.54 -16.51
N SER A 415 -15.34 -7.95 -15.33
CA SER A 415 -14.16 -7.13 -15.00
C SER A 415 -13.06 -7.93 -14.28
N SER A 416 -13.43 -9.04 -13.62
CA SER A 416 -12.47 -9.96 -13.03
C SER A 416 -13.04 -11.37 -12.89
N ILE A 417 -12.15 -12.36 -12.73
CA ILE A 417 -12.53 -13.77 -12.49
C ILE A 417 -11.55 -14.40 -11.51
N LYS A 418 -12.06 -15.23 -10.60
CA LYS A 418 -11.28 -15.97 -9.60
C LYS A 418 -11.64 -17.45 -9.63
N LEU A 419 -10.65 -18.28 -9.33
CA LEU A 419 -10.79 -19.73 -9.22
C LEU A 419 -10.46 -20.22 -7.80
N THR A 420 -11.11 -21.30 -7.41
CA THR A 420 -10.71 -22.12 -6.25
C THR A 420 -10.91 -23.60 -6.57
N GLN A 421 -10.07 -24.45 -5.99
CA GLN A 421 -10.20 -25.89 -6.17
C GLN A 421 -11.45 -26.41 -5.45
N ALA A 422 -12.15 -27.37 -6.06
CA ALA A 422 -13.27 -28.06 -5.45
C ALA A 422 -13.25 -29.57 -5.76
N PRO A 423 -13.85 -30.42 -4.93
CA PRO A 423 -14.09 -31.83 -5.27
C PRO A 423 -14.83 -31.94 -6.61
N GLY A 424 -14.24 -32.70 -7.54
CA GLY A 424 -14.80 -32.90 -8.88
C GLY A 424 -14.46 -31.82 -9.91
N GLY A 425 -13.68 -30.78 -9.55
CA GLY A 425 -13.27 -29.77 -10.52
C GLY A 425 -12.75 -28.46 -9.92
N VAL A 426 -13.18 -27.35 -10.50
CA VAL A 426 -12.83 -25.98 -10.08
C VAL A 426 -14.10 -25.16 -9.97
N LEU A 427 -14.19 -24.35 -8.91
CA LEU A 427 -15.24 -23.35 -8.75
C LEU A 427 -14.70 -22.00 -9.24
N ALA A 428 -15.35 -21.45 -10.27
CA ALA A 428 -15.06 -20.14 -10.82
C ALA A 428 -16.11 -19.13 -10.35
N ALA A 429 -15.73 -17.88 -10.08
CA ALA A 429 -16.68 -16.78 -9.86
C ALA A 429 -16.24 -15.49 -10.57
N TRP A 430 -17.21 -14.78 -11.14
CA TRP A 430 -17.04 -13.52 -11.88
C TRP A 430 -18.27 -12.63 -11.77
N TRP A 431 -18.10 -11.32 -11.90
CA TRP A 431 -19.20 -10.36 -11.97
C TRP A 431 -19.75 -10.30 -13.39
N SER A 432 -21.08 -10.36 -13.54
CA SER A 432 -21.73 -10.22 -14.85
C SER A 432 -23.20 -9.81 -14.69
N HIS A 433 -23.64 -8.81 -15.46
CA HIS A 433 -25.05 -8.40 -15.55
C HIS A 433 -25.73 -8.09 -14.19
N GLY A 434 -25.03 -7.41 -13.27
CA GLY A 434 -25.62 -7.04 -11.98
C GLY A 434 -25.63 -8.17 -10.94
N ALA A 435 -24.93 -9.28 -11.20
CA ALA A 435 -24.78 -10.37 -10.26
C ALA A 435 -23.37 -10.99 -10.27
N VAL A 436 -22.92 -11.49 -9.12
CA VAL A 436 -21.76 -12.40 -9.11
C VAL A 436 -22.26 -13.74 -9.58
N LYS A 437 -21.71 -14.25 -10.66
CA LYS A 437 -21.94 -15.60 -11.17
C LYS A 437 -20.88 -16.54 -10.63
N ALA A 438 -21.29 -17.79 -10.45
CA ALA A 438 -20.38 -18.88 -10.11
C ALA A 438 -20.65 -20.11 -10.97
N ALA A 439 -19.59 -20.82 -11.33
CA ALA A 439 -19.67 -22.04 -12.11
C ALA A 439 -18.80 -23.15 -11.52
N MET A 440 -19.35 -24.36 -11.45
CA MET A 440 -18.53 -25.55 -11.22
C MET A 440 -18.11 -26.11 -12.57
N VAL A 441 -16.81 -26.29 -12.74
CA VAL A 441 -16.23 -26.75 -13.99
C VAL A 441 -15.45 -28.03 -13.75
N ALA A 442 -15.80 -29.06 -14.51
CA ALA A 442 -15.07 -30.32 -14.59
C ALA A 442 -14.23 -30.37 -15.88
N GLU A 443 -13.39 -31.39 -16.01
CA GLU A 443 -12.57 -31.59 -17.20
C GLU A 443 -13.47 -31.67 -18.46
N GLY A 444 -13.38 -30.66 -19.33
CA GLY A 444 -14.12 -30.58 -20.60
C GLY A 444 -15.60 -30.19 -20.51
N SER A 445 -16.13 -29.77 -19.35
CA SER A 445 -17.52 -29.30 -19.25
C SER A 445 -17.78 -28.36 -18.07
N ILE A 446 -18.69 -27.41 -18.27
CA ILE A 446 -19.32 -26.66 -17.17
C ILE A 446 -20.47 -27.51 -16.63
N LEU A 447 -20.40 -27.87 -15.34
CA LEU A 447 -21.43 -28.68 -14.71
C LEU A 447 -22.68 -27.85 -14.41
N TRP A 448 -22.48 -26.62 -13.95
CA TRP A 448 -23.56 -25.66 -13.70
C TRP A 448 -23.01 -24.24 -13.62
N VAL A 449 -23.91 -23.27 -13.81
CA VAL A 449 -23.71 -21.83 -13.55
C VAL A 449 -24.87 -21.35 -12.70
N LYS A 450 -24.59 -20.55 -11.66
CA LYS A 450 -25.58 -19.96 -10.76
C LYS A 450 -25.26 -18.48 -10.51
N ASP A 451 -26.30 -17.69 -10.29
CA ASP A 451 -26.14 -16.36 -9.70
C ASP A 451 -25.94 -16.56 -8.19
N ALA A 452 -24.81 -16.07 -7.68
CA ALA A 452 -24.43 -16.15 -6.28
C ALA A 452 -25.04 -15.00 -5.47
N THR A 453 -24.95 -13.75 -5.97
CA THR A 453 -25.50 -12.56 -5.32
C THR A 453 -26.02 -11.57 -6.36
N GLN A 454 -27.11 -10.84 -6.05
CA GLN A 454 -27.65 -9.73 -6.86
C GLN A 454 -27.33 -8.38 -6.22
N SER A 455 -26.04 -8.14 -6.00
CA SER A 455 -25.51 -6.92 -5.37
C SER A 455 -24.25 -6.56 -6.12
N ASP A 456 -24.03 -5.29 -6.46
CA ASP A 456 -22.77 -4.80 -7.03
C ASP A 456 -21.68 -4.82 -5.96
N PRO A 457 -20.88 -5.90 -5.86
CA PRO A 457 -19.97 -6.07 -4.77
C PRO A 457 -18.65 -5.43 -5.18
N GLU A 458 -18.08 -4.65 -4.27
CA GLU A 458 -16.76 -4.09 -4.46
C GLU A 458 -15.74 -5.21 -4.80
N ARG A 459 -15.89 -6.40 -4.19
CA ARG A 459 -14.97 -7.54 -4.32
C ARG A 459 -15.68 -8.89 -4.13
N TYR A 460 -15.15 -9.97 -4.70
CA TYR A 460 -15.66 -11.33 -4.49
C TYR A 460 -14.59 -12.42 -4.65
N ALA A 461 -14.84 -13.59 -4.06
CA ALA A 461 -13.99 -14.77 -4.18
C ALA A 461 -14.81 -16.07 -4.05
N PRO A 462 -14.61 -17.07 -4.92
CA PRO A 462 -15.16 -18.41 -4.72
C PRO A 462 -14.33 -19.15 -3.66
N VAL A 463 -15.00 -19.91 -2.80
CA VAL A 463 -14.36 -20.73 -1.75
C VAL A 463 -15.04 -22.09 -1.70
N TYR A 464 -14.25 -23.15 -1.51
CA TYR A 464 -14.77 -24.47 -1.20
C TYR A 464 -14.42 -24.86 0.25
N ALA A 465 -15.44 -24.97 1.10
CA ALA A 465 -15.29 -25.34 2.51
C ALA A 465 -16.26 -26.47 2.87
N GLY A 466 -16.05 -27.64 2.27
CA GLY A 466 -16.98 -28.77 2.33
C GLY A 466 -18.22 -28.62 1.44
N LYS A 467 -18.53 -27.39 1.03
CA LYS A 467 -19.56 -26.99 0.08
C LYS A 467 -19.09 -25.78 -0.75
N PRO A 468 -19.65 -25.54 -1.95
CA PRO A 468 -19.29 -24.42 -2.81
C PRO A 468 -19.92 -23.11 -2.33
N LEU A 469 -19.08 -22.11 -2.05
CA LEU A 469 -19.47 -20.81 -1.55
C LEU A 469 -18.91 -19.69 -2.43
N VAL A 470 -19.57 -18.54 -2.42
CA VAL A 470 -19.01 -17.27 -2.87
C VAL A 470 -19.08 -16.27 -1.72
N ILE A 471 -17.96 -15.61 -1.47
CA ILE A 471 -17.90 -14.47 -0.57
C ILE A 471 -17.86 -13.23 -1.45
N ALA A 472 -18.72 -12.26 -1.19
CA ALA A 472 -18.71 -10.97 -1.84
C ALA A 472 -18.69 -9.87 -0.78
N SER A 473 -18.06 -8.74 -1.07
CA SER A 473 -18.04 -7.58 -0.18
C SER A 473 -18.92 -6.49 -0.76
N ALA A 474 -19.89 -6.02 0.01
CA ALA A 474 -20.80 -4.95 -0.37
C ALA A 474 -21.15 -4.12 0.87
N ASN A 475 -21.09 -2.78 0.77
CA ASN A 475 -21.52 -1.86 1.83
C ASN A 475 -20.88 -2.18 3.21
N SER A 476 -19.57 -2.41 3.25
CA SER A 476 -18.83 -2.79 4.47
C SER A 476 -19.35 -4.05 5.18
N SER A 477 -20.00 -4.94 4.42
CA SER A 477 -20.42 -6.27 4.87
C SER A 477 -19.89 -7.33 3.92
N LEU A 478 -19.84 -8.58 4.40
CA LEU A 478 -19.63 -9.74 3.57
C LEU A 478 -20.96 -10.44 3.31
N LEU A 479 -21.20 -10.77 2.05
CA LEU A 479 -22.27 -11.63 1.59
C LEU A 479 -21.67 -13.01 1.35
N LEU A 480 -22.22 -14.01 2.02
CA LEU A 480 -21.87 -15.41 1.85
C LEU A 480 -23.00 -16.12 1.10
N ALA A 481 -22.75 -16.46 -0.16
CA ALA A 481 -23.69 -17.20 -0.99
C ALA A 481 -23.36 -18.70 -0.95
N ASP A 482 -24.29 -19.48 -0.41
CA ASP A 482 -24.28 -20.94 -0.49
C ASP A 482 -24.85 -21.38 -1.83
N LEU A 483 -23.99 -21.91 -2.70
CA LEU A 483 -24.38 -22.25 -4.06
C LEU A 483 -25.17 -23.57 -4.13
N GLU A 484 -25.15 -24.41 -3.11
CA GLU A 484 -25.97 -25.63 -3.06
C GLU A 484 -27.40 -25.30 -2.66
N LEU A 485 -27.55 -24.51 -1.60
CA LEU A 485 -28.86 -24.15 -1.03
C LEU A 485 -29.50 -22.93 -1.72
N GLY A 486 -28.72 -22.14 -2.47
CA GLY A 486 -29.17 -20.87 -3.04
C GLY A 486 -29.45 -19.81 -1.97
N GLN A 487 -28.87 -19.97 -0.78
CA GLN A 487 -29.06 -19.06 0.35
C GLN A 487 -27.94 -18.02 0.38
N VAL A 488 -28.28 -16.78 0.70
CA VAL A 488 -27.30 -15.71 0.91
C VAL A 488 -27.40 -15.23 2.35
N ALA A 489 -26.30 -15.27 3.07
CA ALA A 489 -26.17 -14.72 4.41
C ALA A 489 -25.36 -13.42 4.36
N GLN A 490 -25.74 -12.42 5.16
CA GLN A 490 -24.95 -11.21 5.33
C GLN A 490 -24.26 -11.25 6.69
N VAL A 491 -22.96 -11.02 6.70
CA VAL A 491 -22.12 -10.98 7.91
C VAL A 491 -21.47 -9.60 7.97
N GLN A 492 -21.58 -8.93 9.12
CA GLN A 492 -20.78 -7.74 9.38
C GLN A 492 -19.32 -8.15 9.55
N ALA A 493 -18.49 -7.72 8.61
CA ALA A 493 -17.09 -8.09 8.56
C ALA A 493 -16.32 -7.05 7.71
N PRO A 494 -15.00 -6.88 7.94
CA PRO A 494 -14.18 -6.00 7.12
C PRO A 494 -14.25 -6.36 5.63
N THR A 495 -14.16 -5.34 4.77
CA THR A 495 -14.13 -5.49 3.30
C THR A 495 -13.00 -6.42 2.86
N LEU A 496 -13.25 -7.27 1.86
CA LEU A 496 -12.22 -8.16 1.27
C LEU A 496 -11.05 -7.32 0.71
N SER A 497 -9.82 -7.84 0.64
CA SER A 497 -8.73 -7.23 -0.13
C SER A 497 -8.70 -7.71 -1.60
N TYR A 498 -8.01 -7.00 -2.51
CA TYR A 498 -7.83 -7.42 -3.92
C TYR A 498 -7.09 -8.76 -4.09
N GLN A 499 -6.39 -9.26 -3.06
CA GLN A 499 -5.53 -10.45 -3.10
C GLN A 499 -6.06 -11.60 -2.23
N ALA A 500 -7.39 -11.70 -2.05
CA ALA A 500 -7.98 -12.78 -1.26
C ALA A 500 -7.77 -14.16 -1.88
N THR A 501 -7.10 -15.03 -1.13
CA THR A 501 -6.95 -16.46 -1.42
C THR A 501 -7.53 -17.25 -0.24
N ALA A 502 -8.39 -18.23 -0.51
CA ALA A 502 -8.89 -19.13 0.52
C ALA A 502 -7.84 -20.20 0.85
N VAL A 503 -7.62 -20.47 2.14
CA VAL A 503 -6.71 -21.52 2.62
C VAL A 503 -7.53 -22.58 3.35
N GLU A 504 -7.29 -23.85 3.01
CA GLU A 504 -8.04 -25.01 3.49
C GLU A 504 -7.91 -25.20 5.01
N LEU A 505 -9.06 -25.24 5.71
CA LEU A 505 -9.37 -26.21 6.76
C LEU A 505 -10.88 -26.15 7.03
N TYR A 506 -11.56 -27.27 6.77
CA TYR A 506 -13.00 -27.51 6.54
C TYR A 506 -14.02 -27.11 7.62
N GLU A 507 -13.73 -26.13 8.47
CA GLU A 507 -14.69 -25.56 9.46
C GLU A 507 -14.66 -24.02 9.48
N HIS A 508 -13.68 -23.39 8.82
CA HIS A 508 -13.49 -21.95 8.82
C HIS A 508 -13.15 -21.45 7.40
N ILE A 509 -13.60 -20.25 7.05
CA ILE A 509 -13.17 -19.54 5.83
C ILE A 509 -12.08 -18.55 6.19
N ALA A 510 -10.87 -18.71 5.66
CA ALA A 510 -9.83 -17.69 5.70
C ALA A 510 -9.96 -16.73 4.51
N TYR A 511 -9.94 -15.42 4.76
CA TYR A 511 -9.86 -14.40 3.70
C TYR A 511 -8.93 -13.26 4.11
N THR A 512 -8.26 -12.63 3.14
CA THR A 512 -7.44 -11.45 3.39
C THR A 512 -8.31 -10.20 3.36
N ALA A 513 -8.28 -9.43 4.44
CA ALA A 513 -8.82 -8.09 4.56
C ALA A 513 -7.67 -7.08 4.50
N SER A 514 -8.00 -5.80 4.36
CA SER A 514 -7.00 -4.74 4.32
C SER A 514 -6.12 -4.64 5.58
N ILE A 515 -6.57 -5.21 6.70
CA ILE A 515 -5.88 -5.20 8.00
C ILE A 515 -5.33 -6.57 8.45
N GLY A 516 -5.39 -7.62 7.60
CA GLY A 516 -4.88 -8.95 7.93
C GLY A 516 -5.69 -10.12 7.35
N VAL A 517 -5.62 -11.30 7.97
CA VAL A 517 -6.40 -12.49 7.60
C VAL A 517 -7.53 -12.69 8.61
N ALA A 518 -8.76 -12.83 8.13
CA ALA A 518 -9.94 -13.10 8.95
C ALA A 518 -10.45 -14.52 8.72
N LEU A 519 -10.96 -15.14 9.78
CA LEU A 519 -11.54 -16.48 9.77
C LEU A 519 -13.04 -16.41 10.09
N ILE A 520 -13.89 -16.93 9.21
CA ILE A 520 -15.33 -17.09 9.44
C ILE A 520 -15.60 -18.54 9.83
N ASP A 521 -16.06 -18.79 11.06
CA ASP A 521 -16.48 -20.13 11.50
C ASP A 521 -17.84 -20.49 10.88
N LEU A 522 -17.83 -21.48 9.98
CA LEU A 522 -19.03 -21.93 9.27
C LEU A 522 -19.87 -22.93 10.07
N SER A 523 -19.35 -23.46 11.17
CA SER A 523 -20.07 -24.44 12.00
C SER A 523 -21.28 -23.83 12.74
N SER A 524 -21.34 -22.50 12.82
CA SER A 524 -22.40 -21.73 13.50
C SER A 524 -23.56 -21.29 12.60
N LEU A 525 -23.46 -21.49 11.28
CA LEU A 525 -24.55 -21.23 10.34
C LEU A 525 -25.57 -22.38 10.47
N GLU A 526 -26.48 -22.28 11.44
CA GLU A 526 -27.63 -23.21 11.51
C GLU A 526 -28.40 -23.19 10.18
N PRO A 527 -29.06 -24.31 9.79
CA PRO A 527 -29.89 -24.36 8.59
C PRO A 527 -31.12 -23.45 8.78
N TYR A 528 -30.97 -22.17 8.46
CA TYR A 528 -32.03 -21.17 8.54
C TYR A 528 -33.14 -21.54 7.55
N THR A 529 -34.31 -21.86 8.10
CA THR A 529 -35.49 -22.35 7.39
C THR A 529 -36.65 -21.35 7.35
N GLU A 530 -36.49 -20.11 7.80
CA GLU A 530 -37.57 -19.12 7.75
C GLU A 530 -37.17 -17.82 7.04
N ALA A 531 -38.19 -17.24 6.40
CA ALA A 531 -38.10 -16.09 5.52
C ALA A 531 -37.39 -14.90 6.17
N LEU A 532 -36.53 -14.28 5.37
CA LEU A 532 -35.74 -13.07 5.64
C LEU A 532 -36.49 -12.03 6.48
N ASP A 533 -36.05 -11.84 7.72
CA ASP A 533 -36.22 -10.58 8.44
C ASP A 533 -34.95 -9.76 8.23
N THR A 534 -35.10 -8.53 7.72
CA THR A 534 -34.02 -7.61 7.29
C THR A 534 -33.28 -6.96 8.46
N THR A 535 -33.11 -7.68 9.57
CA THR A 535 -32.51 -7.12 10.78
C THR A 535 -31.02 -7.47 10.81
N PRO A 536 -30.11 -6.49 10.99
CA PRO A 536 -28.69 -6.77 11.12
C PRO A 536 -28.46 -7.75 12.26
N LEU A 537 -27.89 -8.92 11.96
CA LEU A 537 -27.31 -9.80 12.97
C LEU A 537 -26.11 -9.06 13.55
N ALA A 538 -26.33 -8.37 14.67
CA ALA A 538 -25.24 -7.94 15.52
C ALA A 538 -24.50 -9.22 15.95
N LEU A 539 -23.21 -9.31 15.62
CA LEU A 539 -22.29 -10.31 16.18
C LEU A 539 -22.25 -10.12 17.71
N SER A 540 -23.25 -10.66 18.40
CA SER A 540 -23.31 -10.66 19.85
C SER A 540 -22.33 -11.71 20.36
N SER A 541 -21.08 -11.29 20.61
CA SER A 541 -20.19 -11.86 21.63
C SER A 541 -19.84 -13.35 21.58
N HIS A 542 -20.13 -14.11 20.53
CA HIS A 542 -19.91 -15.57 20.52
C HIS A 542 -18.89 -15.99 19.45
N ARG A 543 -17.63 -16.06 19.91
CA ARG A 543 -16.51 -16.89 19.41
C ARG A 543 -16.15 -16.85 17.92
N GLY A 544 -16.08 -15.67 17.31
CA GLY A 544 -15.10 -15.44 16.24
C GLY A 544 -13.71 -15.24 16.87
N ARG A 545 -12.79 -16.21 16.72
CA ARG A 545 -11.42 -16.09 17.21
C ARG A 545 -10.53 -15.64 16.05
N LEU A 546 -10.00 -14.42 16.13
CA LEU A 546 -8.90 -13.95 15.27
C LEU A 546 -7.67 -14.82 15.56
N LEU A 547 -7.40 -15.83 14.73
CA LEU A 547 -6.21 -16.67 14.83
C LEU A 547 -5.13 -16.06 13.93
N ALA A 548 -4.35 -15.14 14.51
CA ALA A 548 -3.10 -14.57 13.98
C ALA A 548 -3.19 -13.65 12.74
N ALA A 549 -2.60 -12.47 12.86
CA ALA A 549 -2.05 -11.72 11.73
C ALA A 549 -0.68 -12.36 11.40
N MET A 550 -0.57 -13.03 10.25
CA MET A 550 0.73 -13.45 9.72
C MET A 550 1.29 -12.32 8.85
N PRO A 551 2.51 -11.82 9.10
CA PRO A 551 3.16 -10.89 8.18
C PRO A 551 3.51 -11.61 6.86
N ALA A 552 3.35 -10.91 5.74
CA ALA A 552 3.86 -11.34 4.44
C ALA A 552 5.39 -11.50 4.54
N GLU A 553 5.88 -12.74 4.44
CA GLU A 553 7.22 -13.10 4.91
C GLU A 553 8.39 -12.67 4.01
N GLY A 554 9.54 -12.46 4.66
CA GLY A 554 10.74 -13.24 4.36
C GLY A 554 11.69 -13.25 5.57
N PRO A 555 12.73 -14.12 5.61
CA PRO A 555 12.75 -15.58 5.41
C PRO A 555 12.41 -16.35 6.72
N GLU A 556 12.15 -17.65 6.60
CA GLU A 556 11.79 -18.60 7.67
C GLU A 556 12.25 -18.24 9.10
N LEU A 557 11.29 -18.05 9.99
CA LEU A 557 11.46 -18.37 11.41
C LEU A 557 10.34 -19.34 11.79
N GLN A 558 10.75 -20.56 12.13
CA GLN A 558 9.89 -21.54 12.78
C GLN A 558 9.07 -20.90 13.90
N PRO A 559 7.83 -21.38 14.18
CA PRO A 559 6.92 -20.74 15.12
C PRO A 559 7.61 -20.60 16.47
N THR A 560 8.07 -19.39 16.75
CA THR A 560 8.86 -19.10 17.93
C THR A 560 8.15 -18.03 18.71
N SER A 561 8.13 -18.23 20.02
CA SER A 561 7.66 -17.25 20.99
C SER A 561 8.27 -15.87 20.68
N ILE A 562 7.65 -14.80 21.17
CA ILE A 562 8.07 -13.39 21.02
C ILE A 562 9.57 -13.12 21.35
N ALA A 563 10.31 -14.10 21.88
CA ALA A 563 11.76 -14.09 21.97
C ALA A 563 12.52 -13.94 20.62
N ASP A 564 11.92 -14.30 19.47
CA ASP A 564 12.68 -14.44 18.20
C ASP A 564 12.25 -13.48 17.07
N SER A 565 11.58 -12.35 17.39
CA SER A 565 11.19 -11.33 16.40
C SER A 565 12.41 -10.59 15.79
N PRO A 566 12.44 -10.31 14.47
CA PRO A 566 13.57 -9.62 13.81
C PRO A 566 13.75 -8.15 14.24
N LEU A 567 12.79 -7.54 14.96
CA LEU A 567 12.98 -6.26 15.67
C LEU A 567 14.04 -6.34 16.80
N ILE A 568 14.46 -7.55 17.19
CA ILE A 568 15.42 -7.84 18.28
C ILE A 568 16.84 -8.19 17.75
N SER A 569 17.04 -8.46 16.47
CA SER A 569 18.37 -8.80 15.93
C SER A 569 18.96 -7.61 15.16
N ALA A 570 19.99 -6.92 15.64
CA ALA A 570 21.37 -7.42 15.56
C ALA A 570 22.28 -7.01 16.73
N THR A 571 21.74 -6.52 17.85
CA THR A 571 22.55 -6.12 19.03
C THR A 571 21.84 -6.24 20.38
N ALA A 572 20.57 -6.68 20.41
CA ALA A 572 19.76 -6.67 21.62
C ALA A 572 19.65 -8.05 22.29
N GLU A 573 20.18 -8.20 23.51
CA GLU A 573 19.81 -9.31 24.39
C GLU A 573 18.47 -8.99 25.08
N LEU A 574 17.53 -9.94 25.00
CA LEU A 574 16.27 -9.91 25.76
C LEU A 574 16.56 -9.92 27.27
N LEU A 575 16.17 -8.86 27.96
CA LEU A 575 16.59 -8.63 29.35
C LEU A 575 15.76 -9.44 30.37
N ASN A 576 14.45 -9.64 30.13
CA ASN A 576 13.59 -10.63 30.79
C ASN A 576 12.14 -10.53 30.28
N GLN A 577 11.36 -11.60 30.38
CA GLN A 577 9.91 -11.60 30.12
C GLN A 577 9.12 -11.58 31.44
N SER A 578 8.20 -10.63 31.59
CA SER A 578 7.17 -10.69 32.65
C SER A 578 5.94 -11.40 32.08
N MET A 579 5.86 -12.72 32.23
CA MET A 579 4.63 -13.48 31.98
C MET A 579 3.81 -13.53 33.27
N GLN A 580 2.96 -12.52 33.48
CA GLN A 580 1.88 -12.56 34.48
C GLN A 580 0.55 -12.32 33.75
N PRO A 581 -0.55 -12.97 34.15
CA PRO A 581 -1.80 -12.98 33.40
C PRO A 581 -2.44 -11.58 33.35
N THR A 582 -2.76 -11.15 32.13
CA THR A 582 -3.71 -10.07 31.73
C THR A 582 -4.18 -9.11 32.84
N GLN A 583 -3.52 -7.96 32.96
CA GLN A 583 -4.03 -6.81 33.72
C GLN A 583 -4.77 -5.85 32.78
N GLN A 584 -5.97 -5.42 33.19
CA GLN A 584 -6.75 -4.40 32.48
C GLN A 584 -6.54 -3.04 33.15
N VAL A 585 -6.22 -2.00 32.37
CA VAL A 585 -6.13 -0.62 32.86
C VAL A 585 -7.55 -0.06 33.03
N LYS A 586 -7.97 0.24 34.26
CA LYS A 586 -9.30 0.83 34.51
C LYS A 586 -9.26 2.35 34.42
N GLU A 587 -10.45 2.94 34.35
CA GLU A 587 -10.61 4.39 34.37
C GLU A 587 -10.05 4.98 35.67
N GLY A 588 -9.14 5.96 35.56
CA GLY A 588 -8.41 6.53 36.70
C GLY A 588 -7.16 5.76 37.15
N GLU A 589 -6.75 4.72 36.43
CA GLU A 589 -5.49 3.99 36.65
C GLU A 589 -4.44 4.34 35.59
N GLU A 590 -3.16 4.19 35.96
CA GLU A 590 -2.00 4.34 35.08
C GLU A 590 -1.14 3.08 35.14
N ALA A 591 -0.64 2.66 33.98
CA ALA A 591 0.22 1.49 33.88
C ALA A 591 1.69 1.90 33.85
N TYR A 592 2.50 1.22 34.65
CA TYR A 592 3.94 1.43 34.74
C TYR A 592 4.71 0.13 34.56
N MET A 593 5.85 0.24 33.89
CA MET A 593 6.85 -0.81 33.87
C MET A 593 8.03 -0.42 34.75
N LYS A 594 8.33 -1.25 35.74
CA LYS A 594 9.44 -1.09 36.67
C LYS A 594 10.61 -1.96 36.24
N LEU A 595 11.74 -1.32 35.93
CA LEU A 595 12.96 -1.99 35.50
C LEU A 595 14.04 -1.81 36.56
N LYS A 596 14.53 -2.90 37.15
CA LYS A 596 15.63 -2.83 38.13
C LYS A 596 16.96 -3.11 37.44
N LEU A 597 17.82 -2.09 37.37
CA LEU A 597 19.12 -2.14 36.70
C LEU A 597 20.24 -2.52 37.68
N LYS A 598 21.17 -3.39 37.26
CA LYS A 598 22.39 -3.76 38.01
C LYS A 598 23.41 -2.60 38.07
N ALA A 599 24.28 -2.60 39.08
CA ALA A 599 25.29 -1.56 39.25
C ALA A 599 26.32 -1.56 38.11
N GLY A 600 26.69 -0.37 37.59
CA GLY A 600 27.83 -0.21 36.68
C GLY A 600 27.52 -0.12 35.19
N THR A 601 26.27 0.19 34.79
CA THR A 601 25.86 0.37 33.38
C THR A 601 26.39 1.67 32.79
N PRO A 602 27.31 1.65 31.82
CA PRO A 602 27.56 2.84 31.01
C PRO A 602 26.37 3.03 30.06
N GLY A 603 25.94 4.29 29.88
CA GLY A 603 24.69 4.70 29.21
C GLY A 603 24.16 3.74 28.13
N ALA A 604 23.05 3.07 28.46
CA ALA A 604 22.36 2.13 27.59
C ALA A 604 21.02 2.75 27.15
N SER A 605 20.73 2.71 25.85
CA SER A 605 19.40 2.99 25.34
C SER A 605 18.52 1.75 25.51
N ILE A 606 17.44 1.89 26.28
CA ILE A 606 16.51 0.80 26.58
C ILE A 606 15.22 1.06 25.80
N ALA A 607 14.82 0.09 24.98
CA ALA A 607 13.55 0.07 24.28
C ALA A 607 12.57 -0.82 25.06
N VAL A 608 11.35 -0.32 25.28
CA VAL A 608 10.28 -1.07 25.93
C VAL A 608 9.19 -1.36 24.91
N TYR A 609 8.79 -2.62 24.85
CA TYR A 609 7.79 -3.15 23.93
C TYR A 609 6.59 -3.67 24.73
N VAL A 610 5.39 -3.23 24.39
CA VAL A 610 4.15 -3.68 25.05
C VAL A 610 3.13 -4.12 24.01
N SER A 611 2.61 -5.33 24.19
CA SER A 611 1.49 -5.88 23.43
C SER A 611 0.22 -5.80 24.26
N ALA A 612 -0.80 -5.12 23.72
CA ALA A 612 -2.06 -4.91 24.39
C ALA A 612 -3.29 -5.03 23.46
N LEU A 613 -4.42 -5.43 24.05
CA LEU A 613 -5.74 -5.53 23.42
C LEU A 613 -6.63 -4.39 23.92
N SER A 614 -7.23 -3.60 23.03
CA SER A 614 -8.26 -2.61 23.39
C SER A 614 -9.55 -2.86 22.61
N ASN A 615 -10.69 -2.46 23.19
CA ASN A 615 -11.99 -2.59 22.51
C ASN A 615 -12.14 -1.65 21.30
N LEU A 616 -11.25 -0.68 21.14
CA LEU A 616 -11.23 0.29 20.03
C LEU A 616 -10.27 -0.12 18.91
N ASN A 617 -9.29 -0.97 19.19
CA ASN A 617 -8.29 -1.44 18.24
C ASN A 617 -7.76 -2.82 18.69
N PRO A 618 -8.06 -3.91 17.95
CA PRO A 618 -7.84 -5.28 18.42
C PRO A 618 -6.38 -5.76 18.39
N THR A 619 -5.40 -4.91 18.09
CA THR A 619 -3.99 -5.13 18.49
C THR A 619 -3.28 -3.77 18.54
N LEU A 620 -2.88 -3.32 19.72
CA LEU A 620 -2.04 -2.12 19.87
C LEU A 620 -0.63 -2.57 20.28
N CYS A 621 0.35 -2.41 19.38
CA CYS A 621 1.77 -2.51 19.71
C CYS A 621 2.29 -1.11 20.03
N TYR A 622 2.60 -0.83 21.30
CA TYR A 622 3.16 0.46 21.70
C TYR A 622 4.68 0.33 21.82
N ILE A 623 5.41 1.20 21.13
CA ILE A 623 6.88 1.30 21.19
C ILE A 623 7.21 2.57 21.96
N ALA A 624 7.92 2.44 23.09
CA ALA A 624 8.47 3.57 23.81
C ALA A 624 9.99 3.40 23.91
N GLU A 625 10.73 4.36 23.35
CA GLU A 625 12.19 4.45 23.49
C GLU A 625 12.55 5.41 24.63
N ALA A 626 13.42 4.97 25.54
CA ALA A 626 14.02 5.81 26.56
C ALA A 626 15.54 5.65 26.54
N SER A 627 16.24 6.73 26.17
CA SER A 627 17.70 6.81 26.30
C SER A 627 18.08 7.35 27.68
N LEU A 628 18.87 6.58 28.43
CA LEU A 628 19.19 6.90 29.82
C LEU A 628 20.69 6.78 30.09
N GLN A 629 21.19 7.61 31.01
CA GLN A 629 22.55 7.49 31.54
C GLN A 629 22.48 7.21 33.05
N PRO A 630 22.53 5.93 33.49
CA PRO A 630 22.58 5.62 34.91
C PRO A 630 24.02 5.63 35.43
N LEU A 631 24.25 6.16 36.65
CA LEU A 631 25.56 6.17 37.32
C LEU A 631 25.62 5.24 38.57
N ALA A 632 24.53 4.50 38.91
CA ALA A 632 24.45 3.53 40.03
C ALA A 632 23.26 2.55 39.87
N GLU A 633 23.09 1.54 40.75
CA GLU A 633 21.87 0.69 40.80
C GLU A 633 20.63 1.58 40.85
N SER A 634 19.84 1.55 39.79
CA SER A 634 18.71 2.46 39.58
C SER A 634 17.47 1.64 39.26
N THR A 635 16.33 2.02 39.83
CA THR A 635 15.02 1.49 39.42
C THR A 635 14.39 2.50 38.48
N LEU A 636 14.13 2.08 37.24
CA LEU A 636 13.43 2.90 36.25
C LEU A 636 11.93 2.61 36.31
N LEU A 637 11.12 3.66 36.21
CA LEU A 637 9.67 3.57 36.01
C LEU A 637 9.34 4.16 34.64
N VAL A 638 8.80 3.33 33.75
CA VAL A 638 8.34 3.73 32.42
C VAL A 638 6.82 3.78 32.45
N LYS A 639 6.25 4.97 32.30
CA LYS A 639 4.80 5.14 32.21
C LYS A 639 4.31 4.74 30.82
N LEU A 640 3.35 3.82 30.77
CA LEU A 640 2.72 3.36 29.54
C LEU A 640 1.46 4.19 29.30
N LYS A 641 1.41 4.96 28.21
CA LYS A 641 0.22 5.75 27.83
C LYS A 641 -0.82 4.85 27.18
N LEU A 642 -1.55 4.08 27.98
CA LEU A 642 -2.59 3.16 27.51
C LEU A 642 -3.99 3.72 27.81
N PRO A 643 -4.96 3.62 26.87
CA PRO A 643 -6.34 3.99 27.13
C PRO A 643 -6.99 3.11 28.22
N ALA A 644 -7.98 3.66 28.94
CA ALA A 644 -8.81 2.86 29.84
C ALA A 644 -9.56 1.74 29.09
N GLY A 645 -9.67 0.57 29.72
CA GLY A 645 -10.26 -0.64 29.13
C GLY A 645 -9.24 -1.56 28.43
N THR A 646 -7.99 -1.14 28.29
CA THR A 646 -6.92 -1.90 27.62
C THR A 646 -6.46 -3.10 28.47
N HIS A 647 -6.44 -4.29 27.88
CA HIS A 647 -5.87 -5.51 28.47
C HIS A 647 -4.42 -5.68 28.03
N ILE A 648 -3.49 -5.64 28.97
CA ILE A 648 -2.07 -5.84 28.69
C ILE A 648 -1.81 -7.36 28.63
N ILE A 649 -1.40 -7.86 27.47
CA ILE A 649 -1.14 -9.29 27.26
C ILE A 649 0.29 -9.62 27.66
N GLN A 650 1.23 -8.78 27.22
CA GLN A 650 2.66 -9.01 27.42
C GLN A 650 3.43 -7.70 27.37
N ALA A 651 4.51 -7.63 28.15
CA ALA A 651 5.39 -6.47 28.20
C ALA A 651 6.85 -6.93 28.32
N ILE A 652 7.74 -6.34 27.51
CA ILE A 652 9.13 -6.76 27.33
C ILE A 652 10.02 -5.51 27.31
N ALA A 653 11.21 -5.61 27.88
CA ALA A 653 12.26 -4.61 27.73
C ALA A 653 13.48 -5.22 27.02
N ALA A 654 14.08 -4.47 26.09
CA ALA A 654 15.29 -4.86 25.38
C ALA A 654 16.29 -3.68 25.33
N SER A 655 17.59 -3.98 25.33
CA SER A 655 18.68 -3.00 25.22
C SER A 655 19.29 -3.05 23.82
N ARG A 656 19.68 -1.93 23.21
CA ARG A 656 20.37 -1.92 21.90
C ARG A 656 21.91 -1.95 21.98
N SER A 657 22.49 -2.05 23.18
CA SER A 657 23.96 -2.07 23.38
C SER A 657 24.51 -3.48 23.68
N PRO A 658 25.75 -3.82 23.24
CA PRO A 658 26.36 -5.16 23.36
C PRO A 658 26.53 -5.68 24.82
N PRO A 659 26.80 -7.00 25.01
CA PRO A 659 26.14 -7.88 26.00
C PRO A 659 26.69 -7.82 27.44
N GLN A 660 27.16 -6.66 27.93
CA GLN A 660 27.46 -6.54 29.37
C GLN A 660 26.19 -6.18 30.15
N VAL A 661 25.32 -7.20 30.25
CA VAL A 661 24.10 -7.48 31.05
C VAL A 661 23.64 -6.42 32.04
N ILE A 662 22.55 -5.67 31.80
CA ILE A 662 21.92 -4.85 32.87
C ILE A 662 20.38 -4.68 32.73
N ALA A 663 19.62 -5.72 33.09
CA ALA A 663 18.42 -5.59 33.94
C ALA A 663 18.23 -6.90 34.71
N ALA A 664 17.92 -6.82 36.01
CA ALA A 664 17.78 -8.01 36.85
C ALA A 664 16.32 -8.50 36.93
N GLN A 665 15.35 -7.59 36.83
CA GLN A 665 13.92 -7.86 36.96
C GLN A 665 13.09 -6.81 36.21
N VAL A 666 12.03 -7.29 35.54
CA VAL A 666 10.97 -6.49 34.91
C VAL A 666 9.67 -6.78 35.66
N GLN A 667 8.98 -5.76 36.13
CA GLN A 667 7.66 -5.87 36.76
C GLN A 667 6.68 -4.89 36.13
N LEU A 668 5.47 -5.36 35.82
CA LEU A 668 4.35 -4.53 35.39
C LEU A 668 3.48 -4.22 36.61
N GLU A 669 3.14 -2.95 36.81
CA GLU A 669 2.24 -2.49 37.86
C GLU A 669 1.18 -1.56 37.24
N VAL A 670 -0.09 -1.79 37.55
CA VAL A 670 -1.19 -0.85 37.27
C VAL A 670 -1.60 -0.25 38.61
N THR A 671 -1.53 1.07 38.72
CA THR A 671 -1.81 1.78 39.98
C THR A 671 -2.79 2.95 39.74
N PRO A 672 -3.50 3.41 40.78
CA PRO A 672 -4.32 4.61 40.67
C PRO A 672 -3.50 5.84 40.24
N GLN A 673 -4.08 6.69 39.41
CA GLN A 673 -3.44 7.90 38.89
C GLN A 673 -2.98 8.82 40.06
N GLY A 674 -1.67 9.09 40.14
CA GLY A 674 -1.05 9.96 41.15
C GLY A 674 -0.41 9.26 42.37
N SER A 675 -0.33 7.92 42.37
CA SER A 675 0.29 7.10 43.43
C SER A 675 1.81 7.04 43.39
#